data_AF-A0AA96X1H9-F1
#
_entry.id   AF-A0AA96X1H9-F1
#
_cell.length_a   1.000
_cell.length_b   1.000
_cell.length_c   1.000
_cell.angle_alpha   90.00
_cell.angle_beta   90.00
_cell.angle_gamma   90.00
#
_symmetry.space_group_name_H-M   'P 1'
#
loop_
_entity.id
_entity.type
_entity.pdbx_description
1 polymer ?
#
loop_
_entity_poly.entity_id
_entity_poly.type
_entity_poly.pdbx_seq_one_letter_code
_entity_poly.pdbx_strand_id
1 'polypeptide(L)'
;MKMEAIAANILSGLEQLGEYPALSLEGCDWSGSQVLTWTGSVVAKLNEQLAEQGSQRGKTLLWQADNSGNGLPLLMHLVALRLGIGFELVPEANPEKDCLTLEVQIPNALEGHRGEFSVLLAENTTVETNLTLLEAQQEALGPIQGKVAVFSPLNEFARFGIFAAWSCGLPVRLQDPAINPAKALVALERSGFSGVVLTSTLLKGLAAHPALALTNLKSLQCLLYETDVLLSQSLLRDIQRLLANDISGWVCTDKGIEPVAKVQQAQTQKLATLVESVAKHPAVASSVTIPLAGENRWAVFAQPKMQAEASNLDMTGLFARINTELDAEFAHIDLEHAVKVTEQLNATALLSMLNAFSHLGLFCDRHSVHSLAEILEAPPVAQQHRALIKRWIKVLQEQQLLRTDGEYWSPEVDPDSYSDAALALAWTRLEQEWRMLSGASKTIDYARANAEQLPDLIRGKVQAVHLLFPRGSTELASALYREGIAARYQQHSVRALLKSILNNWEGQQQTLKILEVGAGTGSTTQALLPVLDDVSGHINFEYQFTDISAAFLDSFFAKHGDQEQRPWLHRGLFDIDRSPRSQGFSPNSFDVIIAGGVFNAARDTDASLRRAAELLRPGGWFIMTEPTSEEFWVMASQAFMLVDAVDERTDSGATFLSLSQWHNALEAAGLELAMDLPVSEHPLSRQGHRFFACRAKQHQMRLSADCLAEYLDHFKSEIYIEVLDKLPLTLEGQIDKDQLEKWAVSMAENRGESNGN
;
A
#
# COMPACT_ATOMS: atom_id res chain seq x y z
N MET A 1 7.74 42.57 -39.57
CA MET A 1 8.50 43.32 -38.55
C MET A 1 8.71 42.41 -37.35
N LYS A 2 9.92 42.36 -36.76
CA LYS A 2 10.16 41.61 -35.52
C LYS A 2 9.31 42.21 -34.39
N MET A 3 8.73 41.39 -33.52
CA MET A 3 7.91 41.80 -32.35
C MET A 3 8.58 42.92 -31.52
N GLU A 4 9.91 42.88 -31.43
CA GLU A 4 10.74 43.91 -30.78
C GLU A 4 10.59 45.30 -31.42
N ALA A 5 10.38 45.39 -32.74
CA ALA A 5 10.21 46.67 -33.44
C ALA A 5 8.81 47.27 -33.25
N ILE A 6 7.78 46.44 -33.05
CA ILE A 6 6.41 46.90 -32.75
C ILE A 6 6.34 47.33 -31.29
N ALA A 7 6.89 46.52 -30.37
CA ALA A 7 7.03 46.88 -28.95
C ALA A 7 7.86 48.16 -28.77
N ALA A 8 8.98 48.31 -29.48
CA ALA A 8 9.82 49.51 -29.44
C ALA A 8 9.11 50.75 -30.02
N ASN A 9 8.31 50.62 -31.09
CA ASN A 9 7.54 51.75 -31.62
C ASN A 9 6.38 52.17 -30.70
N ILE A 10 5.77 51.21 -29.99
CA ILE A 10 4.75 51.49 -28.97
C ILE A 10 5.39 52.15 -27.74
N LEU A 11 6.54 51.65 -27.27
CA LEU A 11 7.33 52.23 -26.18
C LEU A 11 7.87 53.63 -26.53
N SER A 12 8.37 53.84 -27.75
CA SER A 12 8.84 55.15 -28.24
C SER A 12 7.68 56.15 -28.42
N GLY A 13 6.49 55.67 -28.77
CA GLY A 13 5.27 56.47 -28.77
C GLY A 13 4.82 56.91 -27.37
N LEU A 14 5.21 56.18 -26.32
CA LEU A 14 5.02 56.55 -24.91
C LEU A 14 6.09 57.57 -24.45
N GLU A 15 7.33 57.49 -24.95
CA GLU A 15 8.42 58.45 -24.63
C GLU A 15 8.17 59.87 -25.16
N GLN A 16 7.55 60.02 -26.33
CA GLN A 16 7.32 61.33 -26.97
C GLN A 16 6.22 62.17 -26.31
N LEU A 17 5.41 61.60 -25.41
CA LEU A 17 4.29 62.28 -24.73
C LEU A 17 4.63 62.84 -23.34
N GLY A 18 5.91 62.80 -22.93
CA GLY A 18 6.42 63.62 -21.83
C GLY A 18 6.07 63.16 -20.41
N GLU A 19 5.45 62.00 -20.22
CA GLU A 19 5.28 61.40 -18.90
C GLU A 19 5.77 59.95 -18.93
N TYR A 20 6.77 59.66 -18.09
CA TYR A 20 7.07 58.29 -17.70
C TYR A 20 5.82 57.71 -17.02
N PRO A 21 5.34 56.55 -17.48
CA PRO A 21 5.13 55.48 -16.55
C PRO A 21 6.23 54.47 -16.85
N ALA A 22 7.28 54.54 -16.03
CA ALA A 22 7.74 53.27 -15.49
C ALA A 22 6.47 52.55 -15.04
N LEU A 23 6.28 51.28 -15.44
CA LEU A 23 5.27 50.39 -14.89
C LEU A 23 5.52 50.21 -13.38
N SER A 24 5.35 51.29 -12.62
CA SER A 24 5.15 51.28 -11.18
C SER A 24 3.71 50.84 -11.01
N LEU A 25 3.55 49.53 -10.85
CA LEU A 25 2.31 48.85 -10.51
C LEU A 25 1.71 49.32 -9.16
N GLU A 26 2.41 50.19 -8.42
CA GLU A 26 1.92 50.80 -7.20
C GLU A 26 1.30 52.17 -7.46
N GLY A 27 -0.01 52.28 -7.20
CA GLY A 27 -0.64 53.57 -6.86
C GLY A 27 -1.61 54.18 -7.88
N CYS A 28 -1.72 53.66 -9.10
CA CYS A 28 -2.64 54.22 -10.10
C CYS A 28 -4.03 53.56 -10.05
N ASP A 29 -5.05 54.33 -9.66
CA ASP A 29 -6.46 53.94 -9.83
C ASP A 29 -6.83 54.16 -11.31
N TRP A 30 -6.93 53.08 -12.09
CA TRP A 30 -7.42 53.16 -13.46
C TRP A 30 -8.95 53.15 -13.45
N SER A 31 -9.57 54.30 -13.73
CA SER A 31 -11.02 54.35 -14.01
C SER A 31 -11.32 53.91 -15.44
N GLY A 32 -12.46 53.26 -15.68
CA GLY A 32 -12.87 52.86 -17.03
C GLY A 32 -12.83 54.01 -18.05
N SER A 33 -13.12 55.23 -17.60
CA SER A 33 -13.07 56.45 -18.42
C SER A 33 -11.67 56.89 -18.89
N GLN A 34 -10.64 56.70 -18.05
CA GLN A 34 -9.25 57.04 -18.39
C GLN A 34 -8.65 56.03 -19.36
N VAL A 35 -8.99 54.75 -19.16
CA VAL A 35 -8.67 53.69 -20.11
C VAL A 35 -9.30 54.00 -21.47
N LEU A 36 -10.59 54.38 -21.52
CA LEU A 36 -11.32 54.76 -22.75
C LEU A 36 -10.69 55.94 -23.51
N THR A 37 -10.12 56.93 -22.82
CA THR A 37 -9.52 58.11 -23.48
C THR A 37 -8.16 57.79 -24.10
N TRP A 38 -7.27 57.13 -23.34
CA TRP A 38 -5.99 56.61 -23.85
C TRP A 38 -6.19 55.66 -25.05
N THR A 39 -7.33 54.97 -25.00
CA THR A 39 -7.77 54.05 -26.03
C THR A 39 -8.03 54.65 -27.39
N GLY A 40 -8.80 55.73 -27.42
CA GLY A 40 -9.04 56.47 -28.64
C GLY A 40 -7.74 56.89 -29.31
N SER A 41 -6.73 57.32 -28.53
CA SER A 41 -5.44 57.79 -29.06
C SER A 41 -4.58 56.68 -29.66
N VAL A 42 -4.55 55.48 -29.06
CA VAL A 42 -3.78 54.34 -29.60
C VAL A 42 -4.48 53.73 -30.82
N VAL A 43 -5.82 53.63 -30.81
CA VAL A 43 -6.59 53.16 -31.97
C VAL A 43 -6.46 54.14 -33.14
N ALA A 44 -6.47 55.45 -32.88
CA ALA A 44 -6.20 56.46 -33.90
C ALA A 44 -4.80 56.30 -34.52
N LYS A 45 -3.75 56.10 -33.69
CA LYS A 45 -2.38 55.84 -34.16
C LYS A 45 -2.23 54.52 -34.93
N LEU A 46 -2.87 53.44 -34.48
CA LEU A 46 -2.88 52.15 -35.18
C LEU A 46 -3.61 52.26 -36.53
N ASN A 47 -4.74 52.97 -36.56
CA ASN A 47 -5.47 53.24 -37.80
C ASN A 47 -4.68 54.15 -38.76
N GLU A 48 -3.93 55.13 -38.25
CA GLU A 48 -2.99 55.94 -39.05
C GLU A 48 -1.88 55.07 -39.66
N GLN A 49 -1.22 54.23 -38.85
CA GLN A 49 -0.14 53.34 -39.34
C GLN A 49 -0.65 52.27 -40.31
N LEU A 50 -1.86 51.74 -40.10
CA LEU A 50 -2.50 50.78 -41.01
C LEU A 50 -2.98 51.45 -42.31
N ALA A 51 -3.37 52.74 -42.24
CA ALA A 51 -3.71 53.52 -43.43
C ALA A 51 -2.47 53.84 -44.29
N GLU A 52 -1.30 54.05 -43.69
CA GLU A 52 -0.02 54.23 -44.41
C GLU A 52 0.44 52.96 -45.15
N GLN A 53 0.05 51.76 -44.69
CA GLN A 53 0.39 50.49 -45.33
C GLN A 53 -0.59 50.04 -46.44
N GLY A 54 -1.52 50.92 -46.86
CA GLY A 54 -2.23 50.75 -48.13
C GLY A 54 -3.24 49.60 -48.18
N SER A 55 -3.82 49.17 -47.06
CA SER A 55 -4.93 48.21 -47.07
C SER A 55 -6.18 48.79 -46.42
N GLN A 56 -7.10 49.27 -47.26
CA GLN A 56 -8.52 49.30 -46.92
C GLN A 56 -9.37 48.66 -48.03
N ARG A 57 -10.01 47.53 -47.69
CA ARG A 57 -11.44 47.28 -47.91
C ARG A 57 -11.86 45.97 -47.23
N GLY A 58 -12.84 46.05 -46.33
CA GLY A 58 -13.52 44.91 -45.68
C GLY A 58 -13.01 44.63 -44.27
N LYS A 59 -13.86 44.85 -43.27
CA LYS A 59 -13.57 44.73 -41.83
C LYS A 59 -13.31 43.27 -41.41
N THR A 60 -12.10 42.75 -41.62
CA THR A 60 -11.70 41.42 -41.09
C THR A 60 -10.23 41.43 -40.74
N LEU A 61 -9.92 41.26 -39.46
CA LEU A 61 -8.56 41.11 -38.94
C LEU A 61 -8.28 39.60 -38.80
N LEU A 62 -7.66 39.00 -39.83
CA LEU A 62 -7.23 37.60 -39.81
C LEU A 62 -5.74 37.55 -39.43
N TRP A 63 -5.40 36.98 -38.27
CA TRP A 63 -4.01 36.74 -37.87
C TRP A 63 -3.81 35.27 -37.49
N GLN A 64 -2.98 34.55 -38.24
CA GLN A 64 -2.47 33.22 -37.89
C GLN A 64 -1.32 33.34 -36.88
N ALA A 65 -1.46 32.66 -35.74
CA ALA A 65 -0.48 32.65 -34.68
C ALA A 65 0.69 31.72 -35.01
N ASP A 66 1.83 32.28 -35.41
CA ASP A 66 3.12 31.57 -35.34
C ASP A 66 3.70 31.76 -33.93
N ASN A 67 3.62 30.68 -33.12
CA ASN A 67 4.44 30.24 -31.98
C ASN A 67 5.21 31.25 -31.08
N SER A 68 4.79 32.51 -30.99
CA SER A 68 5.29 33.48 -30.00
C SER A 68 4.19 33.81 -29.00
N GLY A 69 4.02 32.88 -28.05
CA GLY A 69 3.02 32.94 -27.00
C GLY A 69 3.05 34.22 -26.15
N ASN A 70 1.86 34.60 -25.70
CA ASN A 70 1.51 35.57 -24.66
C ASN A 70 1.24 37.04 -25.04
N GLY A 71 1.70 37.56 -26.18
CA GLY A 71 1.49 38.99 -26.52
C GLY A 71 0.12 39.31 -27.13
N LEU A 72 -0.36 38.45 -28.03
CA LEU A 72 -1.51 38.73 -28.87
C LEU A 72 -2.88 38.48 -28.20
N PRO A 73 -3.10 37.36 -27.48
CA PRO A 73 -4.36 37.17 -26.76
C PRO A 73 -4.64 38.31 -25.78
N LEU A 74 -3.60 38.82 -25.11
CA LEU A 74 -3.67 40.01 -24.26
C LEU A 74 -4.09 41.26 -25.05
N LEU A 75 -3.59 41.44 -26.26
CA LEU A 75 -3.89 42.58 -27.13
C LEU A 75 -5.33 42.57 -27.65
N MET A 76 -5.87 41.39 -28.00
CA MET A 76 -7.28 41.23 -28.40
C MET A 76 -8.24 41.41 -27.23
N HIS A 77 -7.89 40.88 -26.06
CA HIS A 77 -8.63 41.09 -24.83
C HIS A 77 -8.63 42.57 -24.38
N LEU A 78 -7.51 43.28 -24.56
CA LEU A 78 -7.40 44.73 -24.35
C LEU A 78 -8.22 45.55 -25.34
N VAL A 79 -8.50 45.04 -26.55
CA VAL A 79 -9.38 45.70 -27.54
C VAL A 79 -10.86 45.44 -27.24
N ALA A 80 -11.23 44.25 -26.76
CA ALA A 80 -12.60 43.96 -26.28
C ALA A 80 -12.97 44.80 -25.04
N LEU A 81 -12.01 45.02 -24.15
CA LEU A 81 -12.12 45.96 -23.02
C LEU A 81 -12.39 47.41 -23.40
N ARG A 82 -12.03 47.80 -24.62
CA ARG A 82 -11.82 49.19 -25.02
C ARG A 82 -13.05 49.92 -25.56
N LEU A 83 -14.16 49.21 -25.76
CA LEU A 83 -15.33 49.78 -26.43
C LEU A 83 -16.55 49.92 -25.50
N GLY A 84 -16.48 49.48 -24.23
CA GLY A 84 -17.59 49.62 -23.27
C GLY A 84 -18.91 48.99 -23.74
N ILE A 85 -18.81 47.84 -24.40
CA ILE A 85 -19.91 47.18 -25.11
C ILE A 85 -20.61 46.19 -24.18
N GLY A 86 -21.93 46.27 -24.07
CA GLY A 86 -22.72 45.13 -23.59
C GLY A 86 -22.76 44.05 -24.68
N PHE A 87 -22.41 42.82 -24.32
CA PHE A 87 -22.42 41.69 -25.25
C PHE A 87 -23.81 41.01 -25.24
N GLU A 88 -24.37 40.73 -26.42
CA GLU A 88 -25.39 39.69 -26.58
C GLU A 88 -24.78 38.57 -27.42
N LEU A 89 -24.78 37.35 -26.89
CA LEU A 89 -24.35 36.15 -27.59
C LEU A 89 -25.45 35.75 -28.59
N VAL A 90 -25.17 35.88 -29.88
CA VAL A 90 -26.06 35.34 -30.92
C VAL A 90 -25.58 33.92 -31.25
N PRO A 91 -26.38 32.88 -31.01
CA PRO A 91 -26.02 31.54 -31.45
C PRO A 91 -26.12 31.48 -32.98
N GLU A 92 -25.00 31.25 -33.68
CA GLU A 92 -25.01 31.14 -35.15
C GLU A 92 -24.90 29.72 -35.69
N ALA A 93 -25.51 29.54 -36.86
CA ALA A 93 -26.06 28.31 -37.41
C ALA A 93 -25.05 27.36 -38.10
N ASN A 94 -23.78 27.33 -37.71
CA ASN A 94 -22.83 26.43 -38.37
C ASN A 94 -21.69 25.90 -37.44
N PRO A 95 -21.75 24.62 -37.02
CA PRO A 95 -20.87 24.05 -35.98
C PRO A 95 -19.44 23.69 -36.43
N GLU A 96 -19.01 24.03 -37.65
CA GLU A 96 -17.70 23.61 -38.20
C GLU A 96 -16.59 24.69 -38.16
N LYS A 97 -16.79 25.84 -37.51
CA LYS A 97 -15.75 26.87 -37.37
C LYS A 97 -15.64 27.33 -35.92
N ASP A 98 -14.45 27.20 -35.33
CA ASP A 98 -14.06 27.75 -34.02
C ASP A 98 -13.99 29.29 -34.04
N CYS A 99 -15.10 29.94 -34.32
CA CYS A 99 -15.21 31.39 -34.44
C CYS A 99 -16.31 31.90 -33.51
N LEU A 100 -15.95 32.82 -32.62
CA LEU A 100 -16.91 33.60 -31.83
C LEU A 100 -17.35 34.82 -32.66
N THR A 101 -18.63 34.87 -33.04
CA THR A 101 -19.23 36.08 -33.63
C THR A 101 -19.82 36.94 -32.50
N LEU A 102 -19.29 38.14 -32.31
CA LEU A 102 -19.75 39.08 -31.29
C LEU A 102 -20.56 40.21 -31.97
N GLU A 103 -21.83 40.39 -31.58
CA GLU A 103 -22.63 41.55 -32.00
C GLU A 103 -22.48 42.67 -30.96
N VAL A 104 -22.13 43.86 -31.43
CA VAL A 104 -21.70 44.97 -30.60
C VAL A 104 -22.72 46.10 -30.62
N GLN A 105 -23.23 46.50 -29.45
CA GLN A 105 -24.07 47.69 -29.30
C GLN A 105 -23.33 48.79 -28.53
N ILE A 106 -23.08 49.93 -29.20
CA ILE A 106 -22.33 51.07 -28.65
C ILE A 106 -23.32 52.15 -28.18
N PRO A 107 -23.42 52.47 -26.88
CA PRO A 107 -24.24 53.58 -26.42
C PRO A 107 -23.54 54.92 -26.72
N ASN A 108 -24.29 55.89 -27.26
CA ASN A 108 -23.95 57.32 -27.47
C ASN A 108 -23.18 57.76 -28.73
N ALA A 109 -23.12 56.96 -29.80
CA ALA A 109 -22.93 57.54 -31.14
C ALA A 109 -24.31 57.74 -31.80
N LEU A 110 -24.62 58.98 -32.17
CA LEU A 110 -25.74 59.29 -33.07
C LEU A 110 -25.63 58.37 -34.31
N GLU A 111 -26.69 57.60 -34.57
CA GLU A 111 -26.79 56.47 -35.51
C GLU A 111 -26.12 55.16 -35.03
N GLY A 112 -26.97 54.22 -34.60
CA GLY A 112 -26.56 52.86 -34.22
C GLY A 112 -25.93 52.12 -35.39
N HIS A 113 -24.61 51.92 -35.33
CA HIS A 113 -23.89 51.04 -36.23
C HIS A 113 -23.67 49.68 -35.57
N ARG A 114 -24.26 48.64 -36.18
CA ARG A 114 -23.95 47.23 -35.92
C ARG A 114 -22.70 46.84 -36.71
N GLY A 115 -21.79 46.12 -36.08
CA GLY A 115 -20.62 45.53 -36.73
C GLY A 115 -20.35 44.16 -36.16
N GLU A 116 -20.22 43.17 -37.03
CA GLU A 116 -19.79 41.82 -36.69
C GLU A 116 -18.27 41.78 -36.53
N PHE A 117 -17.81 41.15 -35.44
CA PHE A 117 -16.41 40.81 -35.24
C PHE A 117 -16.29 39.32 -34.99
N SER A 118 -15.34 38.68 -35.65
CA SER A 118 -15.01 37.27 -35.44
C SER A 118 -13.66 37.14 -34.76
N VAL A 119 -13.61 36.47 -33.61
CA VAL A 119 -12.37 36.17 -32.88
C VAL A 119 -12.11 34.66 -32.95
N LEU A 120 -10.97 34.27 -33.53
CA LEU A 120 -10.43 32.91 -33.48
C LEU A 120 -9.64 32.76 -32.18
N LEU A 121 -10.14 31.92 -31.27
CA LEU A 121 -9.42 31.55 -30.05
C LEU A 121 -8.56 30.32 -30.36
N ALA A 122 -7.27 30.39 -29.98
CA ALA A 122 -6.31 29.35 -30.26
C ALA A 122 -6.69 28.02 -29.59
N GLU A 123 -6.47 26.93 -30.33
CA GLU A 123 -6.65 25.54 -29.91
C GLU A 123 -5.88 25.25 -28.60
N ASN A 124 -6.63 24.86 -27.55
CA ASN A 124 -6.30 23.89 -26.49
C ASN A 124 -7.10 24.07 -25.19
N THR A 125 -8.02 25.03 -25.14
CA THR A 125 -9.11 25.10 -24.16
C THR A 125 -10.37 25.50 -24.91
N THR A 126 -11.43 24.69 -24.81
CA THR A 126 -12.69 24.94 -25.52
C THR A 126 -13.20 26.32 -25.18
N VAL A 127 -13.49 27.14 -26.20
CA VAL A 127 -14.03 28.51 -26.10
C VAL A 127 -15.14 28.63 -25.05
N GLU A 128 -15.96 27.59 -24.93
CA GLU A 128 -17.02 27.42 -23.96
C GLU A 128 -16.55 27.51 -22.49
N THR A 129 -15.40 26.92 -22.15
CA THR A 129 -14.87 26.94 -20.78
C THR A 129 -14.44 28.34 -20.36
N ASN A 130 -13.80 29.08 -21.28
CA ASN A 130 -13.33 30.44 -21.01
C ASN A 130 -14.47 31.45 -20.87
N LEU A 131 -15.53 31.29 -21.67
CA LEU A 131 -16.77 32.05 -21.51
C LEU A 131 -17.44 31.75 -20.17
N THR A 132 -17.56 30.47 -19.81
CA THR A 132 -18.14 30.04 -18.53
C THR A 132 -17.39 30.65 -17.34
N LEU A 133 -16.06 30.70 -17.39
CA LEU A 133 -15.24 31.31 -16.34
C LEU A 133 -15.51 32.81 -16.20
N LEU A 134 -15.53 33.54 -17.32
CA LEU A 134 -15.80 34.97 -17.35
C LEU A 134 -17.19 35.28 -16.81
N GLU A 135 -18.23 34.57 -17.29
CA GLU A 135 -19.61 34.72 -16.84
C GLU A 135 -19.74 34.45 -15.33
N ALA A 136 -19.12 33.39 -14.82
CA ALA A 136 -19.16 33.07 -13.40
C ALA A 136 -18.47 34.14 -12.53
N GLN A 137 -17.34 34.69 -12.97
CA GLN A 137 -16.67 35.78 -12.25
C GLN A 137 -17.45 37.10 -12.37
N GLN A 138 -18.14 37.34 -13.48
CA GLN A 138 -19.06 38.48 -13.64
C GLN A 138 -20.26 38.38 -12.71
N GLU A 139 -20.87 37.20 -12.60
CA GLU A 139 -21.96 36.95 -11.66
C GLU A 139 -21.52 37.20 -10.21
N ALA A 140 -20.32 36.74 -9.84
CA ALA A 140 -19.76 36.95 -8.50
C ALA A 140 -19.42 38.41 -8.19
N LEU A 141 -19.01 39.19 -9.20
CA LEU A 141 -18.60 40.59 -9.02
C LEU A 141 -19.73 41.59 -9.25
N GLY A 142 -20.76 41.23 -10.02
CA GLY A 142 -21.86 42.10 -10.43
C GLY A 142 -22.64 42.77 -9.28
N PRO A 143 -22.94 42.08 -8.16
CA PRO A 143 -23.65 42.68 -7.03
C PRO A 143 -22.85 43.73 -6.25
N ILE A 144 -21.54 43.80 -6.43
CA ILE A 144 -20.63 44.60 -5.61
C ILE A 144 -20.66 46.07 -6.06
N GLN A 145 -20.59 47.00 -5.11
CA GLN A 145 -20.28 48.40 -5.37
C GLN A 145 -18.93 48.77 -4.76
N GLY A 146 -18.00 49.29 -5.56
CA GLY A 146 -16.68 49.73 -5.09
C GLY A 146 -15.58 49.41 -6.08
N LYS A 147 -14.44 48.92 -5.58
CA LYS A 147 -13.24 48.59 -6.40
C LYS A 147 -12.68 47.22 -6.04
N VAL A 148 -12.01 46.59 -7.00
CA VAL A 148 -11.46 45.23 -6.91
C VAL A 148 -9.93 45.28 -6.80
N ALA A 149 -9.35 44.53 -5.87
CA ALA A 149 -7.91 44.31 -5.82
C ALA A 149 -7.52 42.96 -6.42
N VAL A 150 -6.36 42.88 -7.06
CA VAL A 150 -5.83 41.61 -7.60
C VAL A 150 -4.45 41.35 -7.02
N PHE A 151 -4.38 40.36 -6.13
CA PHE A 151 -3.17 39.82 -5.50
C PHE A 151 -2.74 38.48 -6.11
N SER A 152 -3.24 38.17 -7.30
CA SER A 152 -2.88 36.96 -8.06
C SER A 152 -1.89 37.33 -9.17
N PRO A 153 -0.91 36.47 -9.51
CA PRO A 153 -0.15 36.66 -10.74
C PRO A 153 -1.12 36.74 -11.93
N LEU A 154 -0.73 37.41 -13.02
CA LEU A 154 -1.55 37.56 -14.24
C LEU A 154 -1.64 36.25 -15.04
N ASN A 155 -2.02 35.17 -14.36
CA ASN A 155 -2.43 33.89 -14.92
C ASN A 155 -3.84 33.99 -15.52
N GLU A 156 -4.33 32.88 -16.08
CA GLU A 156 -5.62 32.85 -16.77
C GLU A 156 -6.77 33.30 -15.86
N PHE A 157 -6.87 32.73 -14.65
CA PHE A 157 -7.88 33.10 -13.66
C PHE A 157 -7.92 34.60 -13.34
N ALA A 158 -6.74 35.17 -13.04
CA ALA A 158 -6.63 36.57 -12.66
C ALA A 158 -7.00 37.50 -13.82
N ARG A 159 -6.62 37.15 -15.06
CA ARG A 159 -6.98 37.90 -16.26
C ARG A 159 -8.49 37.94 -16.42
N PHE A 160 -9.18 36.81 -16.36
CA PHE A 160 -10.64 36.76 -16.43
C PHE A 160 -11.31 37.52 -15.26
N GLY A 161 -10.75 37.44 -14.05
CA GLY A 161 -11.29 38.19 -12.91
C GLY A 161 -11.19 39.70 -13.10
N ILE A 162 -10.09 40.16 -13.71
CA ILE A 162 -9.91 41.55 -14.13
C ILE A 162 -10.94 41.95 -15.18
N PHE A 163 -11.16 41.11 -16.21
CA PHE A 163 -12.18 41.37 -17.24
C PHE A 163 -13.59 41.44 -16.66
N ALA A 164 -13.94 40.49 -15.79
CA ALA A 164 -15.23 40.44 -15.11
C ALA A 164 -15.50 41.71 -14.30
N ALA A 165 -14.52 42.13 -13.48
CA ALA A 165 -14.60 43.36 -12.71
C ALA A 165 -14.87 44.58 -13.60
N TRP A 166 -14.13 44.70 -14.70
CA TRP A 166 -14.28 45.79 -15.65
C TRP A 166 -15.63 45.79 -16.37
N SER A 167 -16.15 44.62 -16.78
CA SER A 167 -17.48 44.52 -17.38
C SER A 167 -18.61 44.89 -16.40
N CYS A 168 -18.41 44.72 -15.10
CA CYS A 168 -19.34 45.18 -14.06
C CYS A 168 -19.13 46.67 -13.70
N GLY A 169 -18.22 47.39 -14.37
CA GLY A 169 -17.94 48.80 -14.11
C GLY A 169 -17.07 49.05 -12.87
N LEU A 170 -16.41 48.03 -12.33
CA LEU A 170 -15.58 48.14 -11.11
C LEU A 170 -14.15 48.56 -11.46
N PRO A 171 -13.57 49.58 -10.80
CA PRO A 171 -12.14 49.89 -10.90
C PRO A 171 -11.30 48.74 -10.34
N VAL A 172 -10.21 48.39 -11.03
CA VAL A 172 -9.30 47.31 -10.65
C VAL A 172 -7.95 47.87 -10.22
N ARG A 173 -7.40 47.33 -9.13
CA ARG A 173 -6.07 47.69 -8.63
C ARG A 173 -5.20 46.45 -8.47
N LEU A 174 -4.15 46.38 -9.28
CA LEU A 174 -3.15 45.32 -9.17
C LEU A 174 -2.31 45.52 -7.91
N GLN A 175 -1.92 44.41 -7.29
CA GLN A 175 -1.09 44.35 -6.11
C GLN A 175 0.04 43.34 -6.35
N ASP A 176 1.08 43.40 -5.52
CA ASP A 176 2.17 42.42 -5.59
C ASP A 176 1.61 41.02 -5.27
N PRO A 177 1.68 40.05 -6.20
CA PRO A 177 1.20 38.69 -5.95
C PRO A 177 2.05 37.93 -4.92
N ALA A 178 3.28 38.38 -4.64
CA ALA A 178 4.15 37.84 -3.61
C ALA A 178 4.02 38.58 -2.27
N ILE A 179 3.01 39.45 -2.11
CA ILE A 179 2.80 40.18 -0.88
C ILE A 179 2.60 39.22 0.31
N ASN A 180 3.24 39.52 1.44
CA ASN A 180 3.01 38.73 2.63
C ASN A 180 1.61 39.02 3.24
N PRO A 181 1.02 38.07 3.98
CA PRO A 181 -0.34 38.22 4.51
C PRO A 181 -0.55 39.47 5.37
N ALA A 182 0.44 39.85 6.19
CA ALA A 182 0.34 41.04 7.05
C ALA A 182 0.20 42.34 6.24
N LYS A 183 1.02 42.50 5.19
CA LYS A 183 0.94 43.67 4.30
C LYS A 183 -0.33 43.66 3.46
N ALA A 184 -0.79 42.48 3.04
CA ALA A 184 -2.06 42.34 2.33
C ALA A 184 -3.25 42.79 3.18
N LEU A 185 -3.31 42.41 4.47
CA LEU A 185 -4.36 42.88 5.38
C LEU A 185 -4.38 44.41 5.50
N VAL A 186 -3.21 45.03 5.65
CA VAL A 186 -3.09 46.50 5.71
C VAL A 186 -3.56 47.15 4.41
N ALA A 187 -3.23 46.56 3.26
CA ALA A 187 -3.65 47.07 1.95
C ALA A 187 -5.18 46.96 1.78
N LEU A 188 -5.77 45.84 2.21
CA LEU A 188 -7.21 45.59 2.19
C LEU A 188 -7.98 46.57 3.06
N GLU A 189 -7.54 46.78 4.31
CA GLU A 189 -8.18 47.67 5.27
C GLU A 189 -8.11 49.15 4.85
N ARG A 190 -6.93 49.63 4.44
CA ARG A 190 -6.73 51.06 4.11
C ARG A 190 -7.40 51.47 2.81
N SER A 191 -7.44 50.56 1.85
CA SER A 191 -7.90 50.90 0.51
C SER A 191 -9.40 50.74 0.36
N GLY A 192 -10.08 50.04 1.28
CA GLY A 192 -11.52 49.85 1.24
C GLY A 192 -11.98 49.10 -0.01
N PHE A 193 -11.27 48.04 -0.40
CA PHE A 193 -11.68 47.20 -1.53
C PHE A 193 -12.97 46.46 -1.22
N SER A 194 -13.77 46.24 -2.26
CA SER A 194 -15.06 45.56 -2.20
C SER A 194 -15.03 44.18 -2.86
N GLY A 195 -14.12 43.98 -3.81
CA GLY A 195 -13.78 42.66 -4.35
C GLY A 195 -12.28 42.38 -4.26
N VAL A 196 -11.89 41.12 -4.15
CA VAL A 196 -10.48 40.70 -4.19
C VAL A 196 -10.30 39.45 -5.02
N VAL A 197 -9.29 39.42 -5.89
CA VAL A 197 -8.83 38.23 -6.63
C VAL A 197 -7.46 37.83 -6.08
N LEU A 198 -7.29 36.60 -5.61
CA LEU A 198 -6.07 36.17 -4.93
C LEU A 198 -5.76 34.68 -5.12
N THR A 199 -4.55 34.26 -4.75
CA THR A 199 -4.16 32.84 -4.76
C THR A 199 -4.65 32.10 -3.52
N SER A 200 -4.94 30.80 -3.62
CA SER A 200 -5.29 29.96 -2.46
C SER A 200 -4.23 30.01 -1.35
N THR A 201 -2.95 30.12 -1.71
CA THR A 201 -1.83 30.27 -0.77
C THR A 201 -1.95 31.55 0.05
N LEU A 202 -2.22 32.68 -0.60
CA LEU A 202 -2.43 33.95 0.11
C LEU A 202 -3.69 33.88 0.97
N LEU A 203 -4.76 33.24 0.51
CA LEU A 203 -5.99 33.05 1.29
C LEU A 203 -5.74 32.32 2.60
N LYS A 204 -5.03 31.18 2.53
CA LYS A 204 -4.60 30.39 3.70
C LYS A 204 -3.76 31.23 4.65
N GLY A 205 -2.81 31.98 4.10
CA GLY A 205 -1.94 32.87 4.86
C GLY A 205 -2.70 33.98 5.59
N LEU A 206 -3.70 34.59 4.94
CA LEU A 206 -4.56 35.60 5.55
C LEU A 206 -5.39 35.01 6.69
N ALA A 207 -6.01 33.86 6.46
CA ALA A 207 -6.87 33.17 7.44
C ALA A 207 -6.12 32.75 8.71
N ALA A 208 -4.88 32.32 8.57
CA ALA A 208 -4.03 31.93 9.69
C ALA A 208 -3.41 33.14 10.43
N HIS A 209 -3.50 34.35 9.89
CA HIS A 209 -2.78 35.50 10.43
C HIS A 209 -3.53 36.14 11.61
N PRO A 210 -2.91 36.31 12.81
CA PRO A 210 -3.60 36.83 14.00
C PRO A 210 -4.21 38.23 13.84
N ALA A 211 -3.59 39.08 13.00
CA ALA A 211 -4.08 40.44 12.78
C ALA A 211 -5.44 40.49 12.07
N LEU A 212 -5.87 39.41 11.39
CA LEU A 212 -7.13 39.39 10.65
C LEU A 212 -8.33 39.69 11.56
N ALA A 213 -8.34 39.15 12.78
CA ALA A 213 -9.40 39.40 13.78
C ALA A 213 -9.47 40.87 14.25
N LEU A 214 -8.41 41.65 14.04
CA LEU A 214 -8.32 43.07 14.40
C LEU A 214 -8.49 43.99 13.17
N THR A 215 -8.52 43.43 11.96
CA THR A 215 -8.54 44.18 10.70
C THR A 215 -9.98 44.51 10.31
N ASN A 216 -10.28 45.77 10.03
CA ASN A 216 -11.63 46.16 9.62
C ASN A 216 -11.86 45.92 8.11
N LEU A 217 -12.42 44.76 7.77
CA LEU A 217 -12.71 44.36 6.38
C LEU A 217 -14.18 44.52 5.96
N LYS A 218 -14.95 45.39 6.63
CA LYS A 218 -16.39 45.60 6.35
C LYS A 218 -16.70 46.08 4.93
N SER A 219 -15.72 46.62 4.21
CA SER A 219 -15.89 47.06 2.82
C SER A 219 -15.84 45.90 1.83
N LEU A 220 -15.16 44.82 2.18
CA LEU A 220 -15.02 43.63 1.35
C LEU A 220 -16.41 42.99 1.25
N GLN A 221 -16.79 42.52 0.06
CA GLN A 221 -18.08 41.90 -0.22
C GLN A 221 -17.91 40.59 -0.97
N CYS A 222 -16.87 40.49 -1.80
CA CYS A 222 -16.57 39.29 -2.57
C CYS A 222 -15.07 38.98 -2.57
N LEU A 223 -14.76 37.69 -2.50
CA LEU A 223 -13.41 37.17 -2.63
C LEU A 223 -13.41 36.05 -3.68
N LEU A 224 -12.59 36.23 -4.71
CA LEU A 224 -12.32 35.26 -5.75
C LEU A 224 -10.94 34.64 -5.52
N TYR A 225 -10.85 33.31 -5.51
CA TYR A 225 -9.56 32.64 -5.43
C TYR A 225 -9.43 31.48 -6.40
N GLU A 226 -8.21 31.28 -6.90
CA GLU A 226 -7.83 30.10 -7.67
C GLU A 226 -7.12 29.09 -6.79
N THR A 227 -7.41 27.81 -7.02
CA THR A 227 -6.73 26.70 -6.38
C THR A 227 -6.55 25.54 -7.35
N ASP A 228 -5.52 24.78 -7.11
CA ASP A 228 -5.16 23.55 -7.81
C ASP A 228 -5.72 22.33 -7.06
N VAL A 229 -6.09 22.52 -5.78
CA VAL A 229 -6.71 21.50 -4.91
C VAL A 229 -7.90 22.09 -4.16
N LEU A 230 -8.97 21.31 -3.98
CA LEU A 230 -10.12 21.73 -3.19
C LEU A 230 -9.74 22.01 -1.73
N LEU A 231 -10.06 23.22 -1.26
CA LEU A 231 -9.95 23.58 0.15
C LEU A 231 -11.02 22.85 0.98
N SER A 232 -10.68 22.44 2.20
CA SER A 232 -11.62 21.74 3.08
C SER A 232 -12.78 22.65 3.48
N GLN A 233 -13.97 22.06 3.68
CA GLN A 233 -15.16 22.82 4.11
C GLN A 233 -15.02 23.43 5.52
N SER A 234 -14.18 22.88 6.39
CA SER A 234 -13.86 23.50 7.68
C SER A 234 -13.08 24.79 7.46
N LEU A 235 -12.00 24.73 6.67
CA LEU A 235 -11.17 25.88 6.35
C LEU A 235 -11.99 26.97 5.65
N LEU A 236 -12.82 26.63 4.67
CA LEU A 236 -13.69 27.60 4.00
C LEU A 236 -14.67 28.27 4.97
N ARG A 237 -15.27 27.52 5.90
CA ARG A 237 -16.15 28.09 6.93
C ARG A 237 -15.40 28.99 7.91
N ASP A 238 -14.17 28.63 8.27
CA ASP A 238 -13.34 29.47 9.14
C ASP A 238 -12.95 30.77 8.44
N ILE A 239 -12.57 30.70 7.17
CA ILE A 239 -12.30 31.87 6.33
C ILE A 239 -13.57 32.75 6.22
N GLN A 240 -14.73 32.16 5.93
CA GLN A 240 -16.01 32.89 5.84
C GLN A 240 -16.39 33.56 7.17
N ARG A 241 -16.16 32.89 8.32
CA ARG A 241 -16.39 33.49 9.65
C ARG A 241 -15.46 34.66 9.92
N LEU A 242 -14.19 34.54 9.51
CA LEU A 242 -13.20 35.59 9.72
C LEU A 242 -13.42 36.80 8.80
N LEU A 243 -13.90 36.57 7.57
CA LEU A 243 -14.08 37.61 6.56
C LEU A 243 -15.51 38.12 6.41
N ALA A 244 -16.51 37.41 6.94
CA ALA A 244 -17.94 37.76 6.97
C ALA A 244 -18.60 38.09 5.61
N ASN A 245 -18.10 37.53 4.51
CA ASN A 245 -18.48 37.90 3.14
C ASN A 245 -18.60 36.70 2.19
N ASP A 246 -19.16 36.93 0.99
CA ASP A 246 -19.29 35.90 -0.03
C ASP A 246 -17.91 35.53 -0.60
N ILE A 247 -17.62 34.23 -0.59
CA ILE A 247 -16.36 33.67 -1.06
C ILE A 247 -16.66 32.70 -2.17
N SER A 248 -16.17 33.02 -3.37
CA SER A 248 -16.23 32.16 -4.53
C SER A 248 -14.84 31.66 -4.87
N GLY A 249 -14.69 30.36 -5.02
CA GLY A 249 -13.45 29.73 -5.41
C GLY A 249 -13.56 29.11 -6.79
N TRP A 250 -12.44 28.97 -7.47
CA TRP A 250 -12.33 28.20 -8.71
C TRP A 250 -11.17 27.23 -8.62
N VAL A 251 -11.36 26.05 -9.21
CA VAL A 251 -10.34 25.01 -9.31
C VAL A 251 -9.82 24.95 -10.75
N CYS A 252 -8.51 24.98 -10.92
CA CYS A 252 -7.89 24.67 -12.20
C CYS A 252 -7.96 23.15 -12.43
N THR A 253 -8.68 22.73 -13.46
CA THR A 253 -8.85 21.32 -13.85
C THR A 253 -8.33 21.09 -15.27
N ASP A 254 -8.20 19.83 -15.67
CA ASP A 254 -7.84 19.47 -17.06
C ASP A 254 -8.85 19.98 -18.10
N LYS A 255 -10.07 20.30 -17.68
CA LYS A 255 -11.13 20.86 -18.51
C LYS A 255 -11.14 22.39 -18.52
N GLY A 256 -10.18 23.00 -17.82
CA GLY A 256 -10.04 24.42 -17.54
C GLY A 256 -10.54 24.80 -16.14
N ILE A 257 -10.85 26.08 -15.93
CA ILE A 257 -11.12 26.62 -14.60
C ILE A 257 -12.62 26.54 -14.28
N GLU A 258 -12.99 25.79 -13.24
CA GLU A 258 -14.39 25.56 -12.84
C GLU A 258 -14.70 26.10 -11.43
N PRO A 259 -15.93 26.59 -11.15
CA PRO A 259 -16.29 27.02 -9.80
C PRO A 259 -16.18 25.88 -8.77
N VAL A 260 -15.59 26.16 -7.61
CA VAL A 260 -15.42 25.19 -6.50
C VAL A 260 -16.75 24.56 -6.11
N ALA A 261 -17.85 25.33 -6.07
CA ALA A 261 -19.17 24.80 -5.74
C ALA A 261 -19.64 23.75 -6.77
N LYS A 262 -19.39 23.99 -8.06
CA LYS A 262 -19.72 23.05 -9.15
C LYS A 262 -18.88 21.78 -9.05
N VAL A 263 -17.56 21.92 -8.82
CA VAL A 263 -16.65 20.77 -8.63
C VAL A 263 -17.03 19.95 -7.40
N GLN A 264 -17.33 20.60 -6.27
CA GLN A 264 -17.79 19.93 -5.05
C GLN A 264 -19.13 19.22 -5.23
N GLN A 265 -20.08 19.83 -5.95
CA GLN A 265 -21.35 19.19 -6.27
C GLN A 265 -21.15 17.96 -7.17
N ALA A 266 -20.29 18.07 -8.19
CA ALA A 266 -19.94 16.95 -9.06
C ALA A 266 -19.26 15.82 -8.26
N GLN A 267 -18.34 16.13 -7.35
CA GLN A 267 -17.72 15.15 -6.46
C GLN A 267 -18.72 14.49 -5.51
N THR A 268 -19.64 15.27 -4.93
CA THR A 268 -20.69 14.75 -4.04
C THR A 268 -21.61 13.79 -4.80
N GLN A 269 -22.00 14.16 -6.02
CA GLN A 269 -22.82 13.31 -6.89
C GLN A 269 -22.05 12.05 -7.28
N LYS A 270 -20.77 12.17 -7.63
CA LYS A 270 -19.91 11.04 -8.01
C LYS A 270 -19.70 10.07 -6.84
N LEU A 271 -19.47 10.59 -5.64
CA LEU A 271 -19.40 9.81 -4.40
C LEU A 271 -20.74 9.08 -4.12
N ALA A 272 -21.88 9.76 -4.27
CA ALA A 272 -23.19 9.14 -4.09
C ALA A 272 -23.39 7.97 -5.07
N THR A 273 -23.06 8.15 -6.35
CA THR A 273 -23.11 7.10 -7.37
C THR A 273 -22.17 5.94 -7.05
N LEU A 274 -20.96 6.22 -6.58
CA LEU A 274 -19.98 5.20 -6.19
C LEU A 274 -20.51 4.37 -5.00
N VAL A 275 -20.99 5.03 -3.95
CA VAL A 275 -21.56 4.38 -2.77
C VAL A 275 -22.74 3.47 -3.16
N GLU A 276 -23.65 3.97 -4.01
CA GLU A 276 -24.77 3.18 -4.51
C GLU A 276 -24.30 1.98 -5.36
N SER A 277 -23.28 2.17 -6.20
CA SER A 277 -22.74 1.09 -7.05
C SER A 277 -22.09 -0.01 -6.22
N VAL A 278 -21.27 0.35 -5.22
CA VAL A 278 -20.66 -0.62 -4.31
C VAL A 278 -21.74 -1.40 -3.56
N ALA A 279 -22.78 -0.73 -3.07
CA ALA A 279 -23.88 -1.37 -2.33
C ALA A 279 -24.73 -2.33 -3.20
N LYS A 280 -24.76 -2.14 -4.51
CA LYS A 280 -25.46 -3.03 -5.46
C LYS A 280 -24.67 -4.30 -5.80
N HIS A 281 -23.38 -4.36 -5.49
CA HIS A 281 -22.58 -5.54 -5.76
C HIS A 281 -23.13 -6.75 -4.96
N PRO A 282 -23.42 -7.89 -5.60
CA PRO A 282 -24.13 -9.00 -4.95
C PRO A 282 -23.38 -9.61 -3.75
N ALA A 283 -22.05 -9.53 -3.74
CA ALA A 283 -21.19 -10.02 -2.66
C ALA A 283 -20.86 -9.03 -1.56
N VAL A 284 -21.31 -7.77 -1.66
CA VAL A 284 -21.07 -6.78 -0.61
C VAL A 284 -22.25 -6.79 0.36
N ALA A 285 -21.97 -6.98 1.65
CA ALA A 285 -22.97 -6.84 2.73
C ALA A 285 -23.10 -5.39 3.18
N SER A 286 -21.97 -4.73 3.36
CA SER A 286 -21.87 -3.35 3.80
C SER A 286 -20.57 -2.75 3.29
N SER A 287 -20.55 -1.44 3.09
CA SER A 287 -19.35 -0.72 2.69
C SER A 287 -19.31 0.68 3.29
N VAL A 288 -18.10 1.24 3.35
CA VAL A 288 -17.84 2.63 3.72
C VAL A 288 -16.88 3.20 2.70
N THR A 289 -17.23 4.36 2.15
CA THR A 289 -16.37 5.09 1.21
C THR A 289 -15.88 6.37 1.88
N ILE A 290 -14.57 6.53 1.96
CA ILE A 290 -13.89 7.68 2.55
C ILE A 290 -13.21 8.48 1.43
N PRO A 291 -13.49 9.79 1.28
CA PRO A 291 -12.77 10.64 0.34
C PRO A 291 -11.31 10.84 0.81
N LEU A 292 -10.36 10.73 -0.11
CA LEU A 292 -8.96 11.02 0.17
C LEU A 292 -8.71 12.53 0.06
N ALA A 293 -7.89 13.06 0.96
CA ALA A 293 -7.67 14.51 1.04
C ALA A 293 -6.93 15.02 -0.21
N GLY A 294 -7.52 16.04 -0.86
CA GLY A 294 -6.87 16.77 -1.94
C GLY A 294 -6.98 16.15 -3.34
N GLU A 295 -7.63 15.00 -3.48
CA GLU A 295 -7.72 14.27 -4.76
C GLU A 295 -9.17 13.87 -5.09
N ASN A 296 -9.47 13.68 -6.37
CA ASN A 296 -10.72 13.09 -6.83
C ASN A 296 -10.70 11.56 -6.68
N ARG A 297 -10.33 11.09 -5.48
CA ARG A 297 -10.12 9.67 -5.17
C ARG A 297 -10.78 9.25 -3.86
N TRP A 298 -11.11 7.97 -3.75
CA TRP A 298 -11.84 7.41 -2.61
C TRP A 298 -11.28 6.08 -2.14
N ALA A 299 -11.18 5.89 -0.84
CA ALA A 299 -10.98 4.58 -0.23
C ALA A 299 -12.33 3.90 0.03
N VAL A 300 -12.53 2.71 -0.53
CA VAL A 300 -13.72 1.87 -0.38
C VAL A 300 -13.35 0.69 0.50
N PHE A 301 -13.95 0.65 1.68
CA PHE A 301 -13.89 -0.50 2.59
C PHE A 301 -15.16 -1.32 2.41
N ALA A 302 -15.04 -2.56 1.94
CA ALA A 302 -16.16 -3.43 1.68
C ALA A 302 -16.11 -4.68 2.56
N GLN A 303 -17.28 -5.11 3.05
CA GLN A 303 -17.42 -6.34 3.82
C GLN A 303 -18.17 -7.39 2.99
N PRO A 304 -17.65 -8.62 2.89
CA PRO A 304 -18.36 -9.71 2.20
C PRO A 304 -19.68 -10.08 2.86
N LYS A 305 -20.67 -10.42 2.04
CA LYS A 305 -21.95 -10.96 2.51
C LYS A 305 -21.79 -12.39 3.03
N MET A 306 -22.52 -12.74 4.08
CA MET A 306 -22.57 -14.13 4.56
C MET A 306 -23.39 -15.01 3.59
N GLN A 307 -22.97 -16.26 3.43
CA GLN A 307 -23.70 -17.30 2.70
C GLN A 307 -24.03 -18.48 3.60
N ALA A 308 -25.18 -19.11 3.35
CA ALA A 308 -25.68 -20.22 4.17
C ALA A 308 -24.92 -21.53 3.91
N GLU A 309 -24.53 -21.78 2.66
CA GLU A 309 -23.80 -22.97 2.26
C GLU A 309 -22.33 -22.61 1.98
N ALA A 310 -21.41 -23.44 2.50
CA ALA A 310 -19.99 -23.36 2.18
C ALA A 310 -19.75 -23.71 0.70
N SER A 311 -18.59 -23.33 0.16
CA SER A 311 -18.24 -23.62 -1.24
C SER A 311 -18.30 -25.12 -1.52
N ASN A 312 -18.96 -25.52 -2.62
CA ASN A 312 -19.24 -26.91 -2.97
C ASN A 312 -18.04 -27.61 -3.66
N LEU A 313 -16.86 -27.54 -3.05
CA LEU A 313 -15.68 -28.27 -3.50
C LEU A 313 -15.77 -29.73 -3.06
N ASP A 314 -15.55 -30.67 -3.98
CA ASP A 314 -15.43 -32.10 -3.67
C ASP A 314 -14.11 -32.37 -2.92
N MET A 315 -14.14 -32.10 -1.62
CA MET A 315 -13.01 -32.30 -0.71
C MET A 315 -12.62 -33.77 -0.60
N THR A 316 -13.59 -34.68 -0.65
CA THR A 316 -13.37 -36.13 -0.57
C THR A 316 -12.58 -36.63 -1.78
N GLY A 317 -13.00 -36.24 -2.99
CA GLY A 317 -12.29 -36.60 -4.21
C GLY A 317 -10.92 -35.93 -4.31
N LEU A 318 -10.79 -34.67 -3.87
CA LEU A 318 -9.49 -33.98 -3.82
C LEU A 318 -8.51 -34.70 -2.90
N PHE A 319 -8.94 -35.04 -1.69
CA PHE A 319 -8.15 -35.78 -0.71
C PHE A 319 -7.72 -37.15 -1.24
N ALA A 320 -8.63 -37.90 -1.87
CA ALA A 320 -8.32 -39.20 -2.44
C ALA A 320 -7.26 -39.12 -3.56
N ARG A 321 -7.34 -38.10 -4.43
CA ARG A 321 -6.35 -37.87 -5.49
C ARG A 321 -4.97 -37.55 -4.93
N ILE A 322 -4.89 -36.66 -3.96
CA ILE A 322 -3.62 -36.27 -3.32
C ILE A 322 -2.97 -37.46 -2.62
N ASN A 323 -3.73 -38.24 -1.84
CA ASN A 323 -3.18 -39.45 -1.20
C ASN A 323 -2.69 -40.46 -2.23
N THR A 324 -3.42 -40.67 -3.33
CA THR A 324 -2.99 -41.60 -4.39
C THR A 324 -1.67 -41.15 -5.04
N GLU A 325 -1.51 -39.84 -5.28
CA GLU A 325 -0.27 -39.28 -5.82
C GLU A 325 0.90 -39.47 -4.85
N LEU A 326 0.67 -39.22 -3.55
CA LEU A 326 1.69 -39.40 -2.51
C LEU A 326 2.08 -40.88 -2.34
N ASP A 327 1.11 -41.79 -2.30
CA ASP A 327 1.38 -43.22 -2.21
C ASP A 327 2.23 -43.71 -3.39
N ALA A 328 1.93 -43.23 -4.61
CA ALA A 328 2.71 -43.57 -5.79
C ALA A 328 4.14 -43.00 -5.75
N GLU A 329 4.30 -41.74 -5.32
CA GLU A 329 5.60 -41.09 -5.17
C GLU A 329 6.48 -41.82 -4.14
N PHE A 330 5.91 -42.28 -3.02
CA PHE A 330 6.68 -42.91 -1.93
C PHE A 330 6.71 -44.44 -1.97
N ALA A 331 6.06 -45.09 -2.94
CA ALA A 331 5.99 -46.55 -3.05
C ALA A 331 7.35 -47.28 -3.12
N HIS A 332 8.41 -46.57 -3.52
CA HIS A 332 9.76 -47.11 -3.64
C HIS A 332 10.59 -47.01 -2.34
N ILE A 333 10.05 -46.40 -1.29
CA ILE A 333 10.74 -46.16 -0.01
C ILE A 333 10.15 -47.08 1.06
N ASP A 334 11.00 -47.78 1.81
CA ASP A 334 10.57 -48.50 3.01
C ASP A 334 10.28 -47.49 4.14
N LEU A 335 9.01 -47.08 4.24
CA LEU A 335 8.57 -46.08 5.21
C LEU A 335 8.64 -46.58 6.67
N GLU A 336 8.51 -47.89 6.91
CA GLU A 336 8.69 -48.46 8.25
C GLU A 336 10.15 -48.39 8.68
N HIS A 337 11.07 -48.70 7.76
CA HIS A 337 12.48 -48.50 8.01
C HIS A 337 12.80 -47.01 8.23
N ALA A 338 12.20 -46.11 7.45
CA ALA A 338 12.37 -44.67 7.65
C ALA A 338 11.98 -44.19 9.05
N VAL A 339 10.86 -44.68 9.58
CA VAL A 339 10.43 -44.42 10.96
C VAL A 339 11.48 -44.90 11.97
N LYS A 340 11.97 -46.13 11.81
CA LYS A 340 12.98 -46.69 12.71
C LYS A 340 14.29 -45.89 12.70
N VAL A 341 14.74 -45.43 11.54
CA VAL A 341 15.96 -44.61 11.41
C VAL A 341 15.78 -43.27 12.16
N THR A 342 14.63 -42.62 12.02
CA THR A 342 14.33 -41.38 12.76
C THR A 342 14.20 -41.62 14.27
N GLU A 343 13.58 -42.71 14.70
CA GLU A 343 13.52 -43.10 16.12
C GLU A 343 14.92 -43.33 16.70
N GLN A 344 15.80 -43.99 15.95
CA GLN A 344 17.21 -44.18 16.34
C GLN A 344 17.99 -42.87 16.40
N LEU A 345 17.73 -41.92 15.49
CA LEU A 345 18.30 -40.57 15.55
C LEU A 345 17.92 -39.87 16.85
N ASN A 346 16.64 -39.90 17.20
CA ASN A 346 16.14 -39.34 18.44
C ASN A 346 16.73 -40.02 19.69
N ALA A 347 16.80 -41.36 19.71
CA ALA A 347 17.42 -42.10 20.80
C ALA A 347 18.93 -41.79 20.95
N THR A 348 19.65 -41.72 19.83
CA THR A 348 21.09 -41.40 19.82
C THR A 348 21.34 -39.96 20.28
N ALA A 349 20.47 -39.01 19.93
CA ALA A 349 20.52 -37.65 20.42
C ALA A 349 20.32 -37.56 21.94
N LEU A 350 19.34 -38.28 22.51
CA LEU A 350 19.13 -38.34 23.96
C LEU A 350 20.35 -38.91 24.70
N LEU A 351 20.93 -40.00 24.19
CA LEU A 351 22.17 -40.56 24.76
C LEU A 351 23.35 -39.60 24.62
N SER A 352 23.39 -38.80 23.54
CA SER A 352 24.39 -37.74 23.38
C SER A 352 24.23 -36.62 24.40
N MET A 353 23.00 -36.30 24.84
CA MET A 353 22.76 -35.36 25.94
C MET A 353 23.32 -35.90 27.28
N LEU A 354 23.12 -37.19 27.57
CA LEU A 354 23.72 -37.84 28.75
C LEU A 354 25.25 -37.89 28.68
N ASN A 355 25.80 -38.21 27.51
CA ASN A 355 27.25 -38.15 27.27
C ASN A 355 27.81 -36.74 27.51
N ALA A 356 27.09 -35.71 27.06
CA ALA A 356 27.49 -34.33 27.30
C ALA A 356 27.53 -34.01 28.80
N PHE A 357 26.53 -34.46 29.58
CA PHE A 357 26.59 -34.36 31.04
C PHE A 357 27.76 -35.13 31.65
N SER A 358 28.11 -36.30 31.13
CA SER A 358 29.29 -37.07 31.59
C SER A 358 30.60 -36.32 31.37
N HIS A 359 30.78 -35.68 30.20
CA HIS A 359 31.92 -34.78 29.92
C HIS A 359 31.95 -33.52 30.81
N LEU A 360 30.83 -33.22 31.46
CA LEU A 360 30.67 -32.15 32.44
C LEU A 360 30.86 -32.64 33.89
N GLY A 361 31.18 -33.92 34.10
CA GLY A 361 31.37 -34.51 35.44
C GLY A 361 30.07 -34.92 36.12
N LEU A 362 28.98 -35.06 35.37
CA LEU A 362 27.66 -35.45 35.86
C LEU A 362 27.24 -36.81 35.29
N PHE A 363 26.58 -37.65 36.09
CA PHE A 363 26.10 -38.97 35.64
C PHE A 363 27.22 -39.87 35.08
N CYS A 364 28.43 -39.81 35.65
CA CYS A 364 29.59 -40.57 35.17
C CYS A 364 29.53 -42.06 35.53
N ASP A 365 28.77 -42.43 36.55
CA ASP A 365 28.57 -43.81 36.99
C ASP A 365 27.13 -44.04 37.47
N ARG A 366 26.71 -45.31 37.62
CA ARG A 366 25.34 -45.71 38.01
C ARG A 366 24.88 -45.21 39.40
N HIS A 367 25.82 -44.82 40.25
CA HIS A 367 25.58 -44.28 41.59
C HIS A 367 25.69 -42.75 41.64
N SER A 368 25.99 -42.10 40.51
CA SER A 368 25.99 -40.65 40.40
C SER A 368 24.59 -40.10 40.68
N VAL A 369 24.52 -39.13 41.59
CA VAL A 369 23.28 -38.46 42.00
C VAL A 369 23.54 -36.95 41.99
N HIS A 370 22.69 -36.17 41.33
CA HIS A 370 22.87 -34.73 41.20
C HIS A 370 21.56 -33.98 41.42
N SER A 371 21.64 -32.88 42.16
CA SER A 371 20.58 -31.89 42.29
C SER A 371 20.52 -30.97 41.07
N LEU A 372 19.40 -30.26 40.90
CA LEU A 372 19.26 -29.28 39.82
C LEU A 372 20.32 -28.17 39.90
N ALA A 373 20.69 -27.74 41.12
CA ALA A 373 21.74 -26.75 41.32
C ALA A 373 23.09 -27.25 40.82
N GLU A 374 23.46 -28.50 41.14
CA GLU A 374 24.70 -29.11 40.63
C GLU A 374 24.69 -29.24 39.12
N ILE A 375 23.57 -29.62 38.51
CA ILE A 375 23.47 -29.75 37.05
C ILE A 375 23.61 -28.38 36.34
N LEU A 376 23.15 -27.29 36.96
CA LEU A 376 23.17 -25.94 36.36
C LEU A 376 24.40 -25.09 36.73
N GLU A 377 25.08 -25.40 37.84
CA GLU A 377 26.17 -24.56 38.38
C GLU A 377 27.53 -25.26 38.40
N ALA A 378 27.60 -26.59 38.59
CA ALA A 378 28.87 -27.30 38.61
C ALA A 378 29.55 -27.34 37.23
N PRO A 379 28.84 -27.67 36.13
CA PRO A 379 29.23 -27.16 34.84
C PRO A 379 28.79 -25.70 34.74
N PRO A 380 29.63 -24.76 34.28
CA PRO A 380 29.20 -23.40 34.04
C PRO A 380 28.24 -23.37 32.83
N VAL A 381 26.98 -23.78 33.02
CA VAL A 381 25.91 -23.68 32.02
C VAL A 381 25.67 -22.21 31.75
N ALA A 382 25.75 -21.81 30.49
CA ALA A 382 25.51 -20.42 30.11
C ALA A 382 24.10 -20.01 30.54
N GLN A 383 23.96 -18.79 31.07
CA GLN A 383 22.69 -18.30 31.64
C GLN A 383 21.52 -18.45 30.66
N GLN A 384 21.75 -18.12 29.40
CA GLN A 384 20.79 -18.22 28.29
C GLN A 384 20.33 -19.66 27.98
N HIS A 385 21.09 -20.69 28.36
CA HIS A 385 20.75 -22.10 28.07
C HIS A 385 20.12 -22.82 29.26
N ARG A 386 20.04 -22.20 30.44
CA ARG A 386 19.52 -22.86 31.65
C ARG A 386 18.08 -23.36 31.51
N ALA A 387 17.22 -22.65 30.78
CA ALA A 387 15.85 -23.10 30.53
C ALA A 387 15.82 -24.39 29.69
N LEU A 388 16.62 -24.43 28.62
CA LEU A 388 16.77 -25.63 27.77
C LEU A 388 17.34 -26.81 28.55
N ILE A 389 18.35 -26.60 29.41
CA ILE A 389 18.93 -27.69 30.21
C ILE A 389 17.93 -28.24 31.24
N LYS A 390 17.09 -27.38 31.84
CA LYS A 390 15.96 -27.86 32.67
C LYS A 390 15.00 -28.73 31.86
N ARG A 391 14.71 -28.35 30.61
CA ARG A 391 13.88 -29.14 29.71
C ARG A 391 14.54 -30.49 29.37
N TRP A 392 15.85 -30.52 29.12
CA TRP A 392 16.58 -31.78 28.89
C TRP A 392 16.44 -32.75 30.06
N ILE A 393 16.61 -32.29 31.30
CA ILE A 393 16.48 -33.15 32.49
C ILE A 393 15.08 -33.75 32.56
N LYS A 394 14.04 -32.93 32.35
CA LYS A 394 12.64 -33.37 32.32
C LYS A 394 12.40 -34.40 31.21
N VAL A 395 12.90 -34.15 30.00
CA VAL A 395 12.76 -35.07 28.86
C VAL A 395 13.51 -36.38 29.10
N LEU A 396 14.76 -36.33 29.58
CA LEU A 396 15.53 -37.54 29.89
C LEU A 396 14.84 -38.37 30.98
N GLN A 397 14.14 -37.73 31.92
CA GLN A 397 13.29 -38.41 32.89
C GLN A 397 12.03 -39.02 32.23
N GLU A 398 11.32 -38.27 31.39
CA GLU A 398 10.14 -38.74 30.64
C GLU A 398 10.48 -39.95 29.75
N GLN A 399 11.69 -39.98 29.19
CA GLN A 399 12.23 -41.06 28.36
C GLN A 399 12.88 -42.19 29.17
N GLN A 400 12.76 -42.17 30.51
CA GLN A 400 13.29 -43.20 31.42
C GLN A 400 14.82 -43.41 31.30
N LEU A 401 15.55 -42.35 30.94
CA LEU A 401 17.02 -42.33 30.91
C LEU A 401 17.61 -41.80 32.21
N LEU A 402 16.86 -40.93 32.90
CA LEU A 402 17.10 -40.51 34.27
C LEU A 402 15.93 -40.94 35.16
N ARG A 403 16.22 -41.32 36.40
CA ARG A 403 15.24 -41.40 37.48
C ARG A 403 15.38 -40.22 38.41
N THR A 404 14.27 -39.83 39.05
CA THR A 404 14.25 -38.78 40.07
C THR A 404 13.84 -39.35 41.43
N ASP A 405 14.50 -38.90 42.48
CA ASP A 405 14.13 -39.13 43.89
C ASP A 405 14.13 -37.77 44.62
N GLY A 406 12.92 -37.19 44.75
CA GLY A 406 12.76 -35.82 45.24
C GLY A 406 13.40 -34.78 44.30
N GLU A 407 14.42 -34.10 44.79
CA GLU A 407 15.15 -33.03 44.08
C GLU A 407 16.45 -33.51 43.40
N TYR A 408 16.63 -34.84 43.31
CA TYR A 408 17.87 -35.46 42.85
C TYR A 408 17.63 -36.41 41.67
N TRP A 409 18.49 -36.33 40.65
CA TRP A 409 18.46 -37.18 39.46
C TRP A 409 19.63 -38.16 39.46
N SER A 410 19.42 -39.35 38.93
CA SER A 410 20.45 -40.37 38.71
C SER A 410 20.20 -41.15 37.41
N PRO A 411 21.23 -41.73 36.78
CA PRO A 411 21.06 -42.43 35.52
C PRO A 411 20.32 -43.75 35.73
N GLU A 412 19.36 -44.02 34.85
CA GLU A 412 18.60 -45.28 34.82
C GLU A 412 19.23 -46.29 33.86
N VAL A 413 19.99 -45.80 32.87
CA VAL A 413 20.74 -46.61 31.91
C VAL A 413 22.21 -46.73 32.29
N ASP A 414 22.88 -47.77 31.80
CA ASP A 414 24.31 -47.99 32.05
C ASP A 414 25.15 -46.87 31.39
N PRO A 415 26.04 -46.17 32.13
CA PRO A 415 26.96 -45.18 31.56
C PRO A 415 27.79 -45.64 30.36
N ASP A 416 28.08 -46.95 30.25
CA ASP A 416 28.77 -47.49 29.08
C ASP A 416 27.95 -47.32 27.78
N SER A 417 26.62 -47.25 27.88
CA SER A 417 25.70 -47.08 26.74
C SER A 417 25.76 -45.71 26.08
N TYR A 418 26.20 -44.68 26.83
CA TYR A 418 26.44 -43.32 26.33
C TYR A 418 27.91 -42.92 26.44
N SER A 419 28.82 -43.89 26.45
CA SER A 419 30.26 -43.63 26.29
C SER A 419 30.59 -43.10 24.90
N ASP A 420 31.73 -42.40 24.75
CA ASP A 420 32.19 -41.90 23.45
C ASP A 420 32.32 -43.02 22.41
N ALA A 421 32.78 -44.20 22.83
CA ALA A 421 32.91 -45.37 21.95
C ALA A 421 31.54 -45.92 21.51
N ALA A 422 30.57 -46.00 22.43
CA ALA A 422 29.21 -46.45 22.11
C ALA A 422 28.51 -45.48 21.14
N LEU A 423 28.60 -44.17 21.42
CA LEU A 423 28.01 -43.15 20.56
C LEU A 423 28.69 -43.05 19.20
N ALA A 424 30.02 -43.16 19.11
CA ALA A 424 30.71 -43.19 17.83
C ALA A 424 30.21 -44.34 16.94
N LEU A 425 29.98 -45.52 17.51
CA LEU A 425 29.42 -46.67 16.79
C LEU A 425 27.96 -46.43 16.39
N ALA A 426 27.13 -45.87 17.28
CA ALA A 426 25.73 -45.56 17.02
C ALA A 426 25.59 -44.54 15.87
N TRP A 427 26.31 -43.42 15.95
CA TRP A 427 26.31 -42.39 14.91
C TRP A 427 26.80 -42.91 13.56
N THR A 428 27.86 -43.73 13.53
CA THR A 428 28.36 -44.31 12.27
C THR A 428 27.35 -45.27 11.63
N ARG A 429 26.63 -46.08 12.41
CA ARG A 429 25.56 -46.94 11.88
C ARG A 429 24.40 -46.11 11.35
N LEU A 430 23.97 -45.11 12.12
CA LEU A 430 22.87 -44.23 11.76
C LEU A 430 23.18 -43.42 10.49
N GLU A 431 24.40 -42.94 10.32
CA GLU A 431 24.87 -42.25 9.10
C GLU A 431 24.78 -43.16 7.85
N GLN A 432 25.11 -44.45 7.99
CA GLN A 432 24.99 -45.42 6.90
C GLN A 432 23.53 -45.67 6.54
N GLU A 433 22.67 -45.93 7.53
CA GLU A 433 21.23 -46.15 7.30
C GLU A 433 20.55 -44.91 6.72
N TRP A 434 20.86 -43.72 7.24
CA TRP A 434 20.34 -42.46 6.74
C TRP A 434 20.73 -42.22 5.28
N ARG A 435 22.00 -42.45 4.91
CA ARG A 435 22.46 -42.31 3.52
C ARG A 435 21.78 -43.29 2.58
N MET A 436 21.60 -44.53 3.01
CA MET A 436 20.90 -45.57 2.24
C MET A 436 19.44 -45.18 1.98
N LEU A 437 18.77 -44.59 2.98
CA LEU A 437 17.36 -44.21 2.91
C LEU A 437 17.11 -42.90 2.15
N SER A 438 17.84 -41.84 2.50
CA SER A 438 17.61 -40.48 1.99
C SER A 438 18.39 -40.16 0.71
N GLY A 439 19.47 -40.91 0.44
CA GLY A 439 20.44 -40.58 -0.60
C GLY A 439 21.32 -39.36 -0.28
N ALA A 440 21.25 -38.84 0.95
CA ALA A 440 21.90 -37.61 1.36
C ALA A 440 22.52 -37.76 2.77
N SER A 441 23.26 -36.75 3.25
CA SER A 441 23.96 -36.85 4.54
C SER A 441 24.03 -35.59 5.39
N LYS A 442 23.71 -34.41 4.84
CA LYS A 442 23.99 -33.16 5.55
C LYS A 442 23.21 -33.06 6.87
N THR A 443 21.99 -33.57 6.90
CA THR A 443 21.14 -33.60 8.11
C THR A 443 21.75 -34.44 9.21
N ILE A 444 22.18 -35.66 8.88
CA ILE A 444 22.77 -36.56 9.88
C ILE A 444 24.17 -36.09 10.30
N ASP A 445 24.95 -35.56 9.37
CA ASP A 445 26.27 -34.97 9.63
C ASP A 445 26.13 -33.76 10.57
N TYR A 446 25.11 -32.91 10.38
CA TYR A 446 24.78 -31.80 11.27
C TYR A 446 24.38 -32.26 12.67
N ALA A 447 23.47 -33.23 12.76
CA ALA A 447 23.03 -33.76 14.05
C ALA A 447 24.21 -34.32 14.85
N ARG A 448 25.08 -35.09 14.21
CA ARG A 448 26.31 -35.62 14.81
C ARG A 448 27.27 -34.50 15.24
N ALA A 449 27.52 -33.52 14.38
CA ALA A 449 28.41 -32.41 14.69
C ALA A 449 27.93 -31.58 15.89
N ASN A 450 26.61 -31.42 16.06
CA ASN A 450 26.06 -30.77 17.26
C ASN A 450 26.20 -31.66 18.49
N ALA A 451 25.89 -32.96 18.37
CA ALA A 451 26.04 -33.93 19.45
C ALA A 451 27.47 -33.94 20.04
N GLU A 452 28.48 -33.91 19.18
CA GLU A 452 29.91 -33.87 19.56
C GLU A 452 30.32 -32.52 20.22
N GLN A 453 29.55 -31.44 20.02
CA GLN A 453 29.82 -30.10 20.55
C GLN A 453 28.94 -29.74 21.76
N LEU A 454 28.04 -30.63 22.21
CA LEU A 454 27.09 -30.34 23.27
C LEU A 454 27.74 -29.80 24.56
N PRO A 455 28.87 -30.33 25.08
CA PRO A 455 29.50 -29.76 26.28
C PRO A 455 29.88 -28.28 26.12
N ASP A 456 30.28 -27.86 24.93
CA ASP A 456 30.70 -26.48 24.67
C ASP A 456 29.51 -25.58 24.29
N LEU A 457 28.46 -26.13 23.68
CA LEU A 457 27.16 -25.46 23.51
C LEU A 457 26.52 -25.16 24.87
N ILE A 458 26.46 -26.14 25.77
CA ILE A 458 25.91 -25.98 27.13
C ILE A 458 26.63 -24.84 27.89
N ARG A 459 27.96 -24.75 27.74
CA ARG A 459 28.79 -23.69 28.34
C ARG A 459 28.74 -22.36 27.60
N GLY A 460 28.11 -22.29 26.42
CA GLY A 460 28.08 -21.11 25.55
C GLY A 460 29.42 -20.76 24.89
N LYS A 461 30.39 -21.68 24.88
CA LYS A 461 31.69 -21.51 24.21
C LYS A 461 31.55 -21.61 22.69
N VAL A 462 30.59 -22.39 22.21
CA VAL A 462 30.19 -22.50 20.81
C VAL A 462 28.77 -21.94 20.67
N GLN A 463 28.51 -21.23 19.58
CA GLN A 463 27.18 -20.73 19.25
C GLN A 463 26.55 -21.65 18.18
N ALA A 464 25.36 -22.19 18.45
CA ALA A 464 24.69 -23.14 17.57
C ALA A 464 24.44 -22.58 16.15
N VAL A 465 24.26 -21.26 16.02
CA VAL A 465 24.08 -20.59 14.72
C VAL A 465 25.27 -20.78 13.79
N HIS A 466 26.49 -20.85 14.33
CA HIS A 466 27.70 -21.09 13.53
C HIS A 466 27.81 -22.53 13.03
N LEU A 467 27.16 -23.48 13.72
CA LEU A 467 27.07 -24.87 13.27
C LEU A 467 26.02 -25.03 12.17
N LEU A 468 24.92 -24.28 12.24
CA LEU A 468 23.85 -24.31 11.23
C LEU A 468 24.21 -23.52 9.96
N PHE A 469 24.91 -22.39 10.11
CA PHE A 469 25.32 -21.52 8.99
C PHE A 469 26.85 -21.42 8.89
N PRO A 470 27.55 -22.53 8.59
CA PRO A 470 29.01 -22.52 8.51
C PRO A 470 29.46 -21.54 7.43
N ARG A 471 30.30 -20.57 7.82
CA ARG A 471 30.79 -19.47 6.95
C ARG A 471 29.64 -18.65 6.30
N GLY A 472 28.47 -18.60 6.95
CA GLY A 472 27.28 -17.89 6.45
C GLY A 472 26.50 -18.63 5.37
N SER A 473 26.82 -19.90 5.08
CA SER A 473 26.11 -20.70 4.07
C SER A 473 24.76 -21.19 4.59
N THR A 474 23.71 -21.05 3.78
CA THR A 474 22.35 -21.54 4.04
C THR A 474 22.11 -22.99 3.58
N GLU A 475 23.11 -23.62 2.97
CA GLU A 475 22.97 -24.95 2.35
C GLU A 475 22.61 -26.04 3.37
N LEU A 476 23.16 -25.95 4.58
CA LEU A 476 22.90 -26.94 5.64
C LEU A 476 21.48 -26.80 6.19
N ALA A 477 21.05 -25.57 6.51
CA ALA A 477 19.68 -25.28 6.88
C ALA A 477 18.68 -25.75 5.81
N SER A 478 18.99 -25.54 4.52
CA SER A 478 18.15 -26.02 3.43
C SER A 478 18.09 -27.54 3.34
N ALA A 479 19.16 -28.25 3.71
CA ALA A 479 19.19 -29.70 3.71
C ALA A 479 18.27 -30.31 4.79
N LEU A 480 18.20 -29.70 5.97
CA LEU A 480 17.34 -30.17 7.07
C LEU A 480 15.86 -30.27 6.64
N TYR A 481 15.40 -29.33 5.81
CA TYR A 481 14.03 -29.28 5.27
C TYR A 481 13.82 -30.10 3.99
N ARG A 482 14.85 -30.78 3.45
CA ARG A 482 14.77 -31.49 2.15
C ARG A 482 15.17 -32.96 2.20
N GLU A 483 16.11 -33.33 3.06
CA GLU A 483 16.69 -34.69 3.04
C GLU A 483 15.82 -35.71 3.76
N GLY A 484 15.18 -35.32 4.88
CA GLY A 484 14.34 -36.23 5.68
C GLY A 484 13.11 -36.71 4.91
N ILE A 485 12.73 -37.98 5.09
CA ILE A 485 11.57 -38.58 4.40
C ILE A 485 10.26 -37.87 4.77
N ALA A 486 10.05 -37.51 6.04
CA ALA A 486 8.90 -36.71 6.47
C ALA A 486 8.87 -35.33 5.79
N ALA A 487 10.01 -34.63 5.73
CA ALA A 487 10.10 -33.33 5.07
C ALA A 487 9.77 -33.45 3.58
N ARG A 488 10.31 -34.47 2.89
CA ARG A 488 9.93 -34.75 1.50
C ARG A 488 8.43 -34.99 1.35
N TYR A 489 7.84 -35.79 2.22
CA TYR A 489 6.40 -36.09 2.18
C TYR A 489 5.55 -34.82 2.35
N GLN A 490 5.91 -33.96 3.31
CA GLN A 490 5.29 -32.64 3.50
C GLN A 490 5.40 -31.77 2.23
N GLN A 491 6.58 -31.68 1.62
CA GLN A 491 6.77 -30.90 0.40
C GLN A 491 5.97 -31.41 -0.79
N HIS A 492 5.88 -32.73 -0.95
CA HIS A 492 5.05 -33.34 -1.99
C HIS A 492 3.56 -33.13 -1.72
N SER A 493 3.14 -33.07 -0.46
CA SER A 493 1.75 -32.76 -0.08
C SER A 493 1.37 -31.32 -0.45
N VAL A 494 2.25 -30.35 -0.16
CA VAL A 494 2.08 -28.95 -0.59
C VAL A 494 2.02 -28.87 -2.12
N ARG A 495 2.94 -29.54 -2.82
CA ARG A 495 3.00 -29.58 -4.29
C ARG A 495 1.71 -30.14 -4.90
N ALA A 496 1.23 -31.29 -4.42
CA ALA A 496 0.04 -31.97 -4.95
C ALA A 496 -1.23 -31.12 -4.74
N LEU A 497 -1.37 -30.49 -3.57
CA LEU A 497 -2.49 -29.59 -3.32
C LEU A 497 -2.41 -28.33 -4.18
N LEU A 498 -1.25 -27.66 -4.23
CA LEU A 498 -1.10 -26.44 -5.03
C LEU A 498 -1.35 -26.71 -6.52
N LYS A 499 -0.85 -27.83 -7.05
CA LYS A 499 -1.14 -28.27 -8.42
C LYS A 499 -2.65 -28.41 -8.67
N SER A 500 -3.38 -28.99 -7.73
CA SER A 500 -4.83 -29.11 -7.83
C SER A 500 -5.55 -27.75 -7.77
N ILE A 501 -5.05 -26.82 -6.95
CA ILE A 501 -5.58 -25.45 -6.87
C ILE A 501 -5.35 -24.71 -8.19
N LEU A 502 -4.13 -24.79 -8.75
CA LEU A 502 -3.77 -24.19 -10.03
C LEU A 502 -4.65 -24.74 -11.15
N ASN A 503 -4.78 -26.06 -11.28
CA ASN A 503 -5.64 -26.66 -12.31
C ASN A 503 -7.11 -26.19 -12.22
N ASN A 504 -7.64 -26.02 -11.01
CA ASN A 504 -8.99 -25.47 -10.82
C ASN A 504 -9.10 -23.96 -11.14
N TRP A 505 -7.97 -23.27 -11.21
CA TRP A 505 -7.87 -21.86 -11.58
C TRP A 505 -7.70 -21.63 -13.08
N GLU A 506 -7.44 -22.68 -13.85
CA GLU A 506 -7.28 -22.59 -15.29
C GLU A 506 -8.52 -21.96 -15.94
N GLY A 507 -8.30 -20.98 -16.83
CA GLY A 507 -9.36 -20.24 -17.52
C GLY A 507 -10.01 -19.11 -16.71
N GLN A 508 -9.64 -18.89 -15.45
CA GLN A 508 -10.08 -17.71 -14.69
C GLN A 508 -9.37 -16.45 -15.21
N GLN A 509 -10.09 -15.33 -15.25
CA GLN A 509 -9.51 -14.05 -15.68
C GLN A 509 -8.66 -13.39 -14.58
N GLN A 510 -9.01 -13.64 -13.32
CA GLN A 510 -8.28 -13.07 -12.19
C GLN A 510 -6.93 -13.76 -11.97
N THR A 511 -5.93 -12.99 -11.55
CA THR A 511 -4.66 -13.53 -11.07
C THR A 511 -4.86 -14.27 -9.74
N LEU A 512 -4.39 -15.53 -9.66
CA LEU A 512 -4.27 -16.25 -8.39
C LEU A 512 -3.12 -15.66 -7.57
N LYS A 513 -3.42 -15.13 -6.37
CA LYS A 513 -2.37 -14.54 -5.51
C LYS A 513 -1.93 -15.51 -4.43
N ILE A 514 -0.66 -15.92 -4.47
CA ILE A 514 -0.03 -16.86 -3.54
C ILE A 514 0.97 -16.09 -2.67
N LEU A 515 0.92 -16.28 -1.36
CA LEU A 515 1.90 -15.75 -0.41
C LEU A 515 2.58 -16.90 0.32
N GLU A 516 3.91 -16.94 0.29
CA GLU A 516 4.68 -17.81 1.17
C GLU A 516 5.22 -16.99 2.34
N VAL A 517 4.87 -17.37 3.57
CA VAL A 517 5.35 -16.72 4.80
C VAL A 517 6.46 -17.52 5.44
N GLY A 518 7.54 -16.84 5.85
CA GLY A 518 8.73 -17.49 6.42
C GLY A 518 9.36 -18.51 5.48
N ALA A 519 9.50 -18.16 4.21
CA ALA A 519 10.01 -19.04 3.18
C ALA A 519 11.46 -19.50 3.44
N GLY A 520 12.22 -18.74 4.25
CA GLY A 520 13.55 -19.10 4.74
C GLY A 520 14.50 -19.48 3.60
N THR A 521 15.02 -20.71 3.66
CA THR A 521 15.93 -21.22 2.62
C THR A 521 15.26 -21.49 1.26
N GLY A 522 13.94 -21.29 1.16
CA GLY A 522 13.12 -21.56 -0.01
C GLY A 522 12.99 -23.05 -0.31
N SER A 523 13.05 -23.91 0.70
CA SER A 523 12.96 -25.37 0.51
C SER A 523 11.58 -25.77 -0.02
N THR A 524 10.52 -25.13 0.49
CA THR A 524 9.16 -25.32 -0.01
C THR A 524 9.01 -24.76 -1.42
N THR A 525 9.39 -23.49 -1.63
CA THR A 525 9.37 -22.87 -2.95
C THR A 525 10.09 -23.71 -4.01
N GLN A 526 11.29 -24.22 -3.72
CA GLN A 526 12.08 -25.06 -4.64
C GLN A 526 11.32 -26.31 -5.09
N ALA A 527 10.54 -26.93 -4.20
CA ALA A 527 9.71 -28.08 -4.53
C ALA A 527 8.50 -27.72 -5.41
N LEU A 528 8.06 -26.47 -5.36
CA LEU A 528 6.94 -25.93 -6.13
C LEU A 528 7.36 -25.36 -7.49
N LEU A 529 8.61 -24.90 -7.64
CA LEU A 529 9.12 -24.29 -8.88
C LEU A 529 8.79 -25.12 -10.14
N PRO A 530 9.00 -26.45 -10.20
CA PRO A 530 8.69 -27.21 -11.42
C PRO A 530 7.21 -27.14 -11.82
N VAL A 531 6.29 -27.14 -10.85
CA VAL A 531 4.85 -27.06 -11.12
C VAL A 531 4.45 -25.65 -11.53
N LEU A 532 5.03 -24.63 -10.88
CA LEU A 532 4.77 -23.23 -11.20
C LEU A 532 5.34 -22.84 -12.57
N ASP A 533 6.54 -23.32 -12.91
CA ASP A 533 7.18 -23.11 -14.20
C ASP A 533 6.38 -23.79 -15.33
N ASP A 534 5.84 -25.00 -15.11
CA ASP A 534 5.05 -25.75 -16.10
C ASP A 534 3.73 -25.07 -16.47
N VAL A 535 3.07 -24.42 -15.51
CA VAL A 535 1.80 -23.72 -15.75
C VAL A 535 1.97 -22.24 -16.10
N SER A 536 3.20 -21.71 -15.99
CA SER A 536 3.53 -20.32 -16.33
C SER A 536 3.21 -20.04 -17.79
N GLY A 537 2.38 -19.03 -18.03
CA GLY A 537 1.89 -18.65 -19.38
C GLY A 537 0.54 -19.29 -19.78
N HIS A 538 0.07 -20.29 -19.03
CA HIS A 538 -1.28 -20.86 -19.19
C HIS A 538 -2.24 -20.38 -18.10
N ILE A 539 -1.72 -20.21 -16.88
CA ILE A 539 -2.48 -19.78 -15.71
C ILE A 539 -1.89 -18.46 -15.23
N ASN A 540 -2.75 -17.48 -14.95
CA ASN A 540 -2.34 -16.19 -14.41
C ASN A 540 -2.23 -16.28 -12.87
N PHE A 541 -1.01 -16.18 -12.35
CA PHE A 541 -0.75 -16.21 -10.91
C PHE A 541 0.45 -15.32 -10.54
N GLU A 542 0.48 -14.91 -9.28
CA GLU A 542 1.58 -14.21 -8.63
C GLU A 542 1.99 -14.98 -7.37
N TYR A 543 3.31 -15.09 -7.14
CA TYR A 543 3.89 -15.75 -5.99
C TYR A 543 4.76 -14.79 -5.21
N GLN A 544 4.31 -14.43 -4.01
CA GLN A 544 5.02 -13.55 -3.10
C GLN A 544 5.84 -14.38 -2.11
N PHE A 545 7.15 -14.47 -2.34
CA PHE A 545 8.12 -15.09 -1.42
C PHE A 545 8.47 -14.10 -0.31
N THR A 546 8.18 -14.45 0.95
CA THR A 546 8.47 -13.57 2.08
C THR A 546 9.21 -14.24 3.23
N ASP A 547 10.04 -13.46 3.90
CA ASP A 547 10.74 -13.85 5.12
C ASP A 547 11.02 -12.60 5.96
N ILE A 548 11.30 -12.76 7.26
CA ILE A 548 11.73 -11.64 8.12
C ILE A 548 13.17 -11.23 7.81
N SER A 549 13.98 -12.12 7.25
CA SER A 549 15.40 -11.93 6.95
C SER A 549 15.63 -11.63 5.47
N ALA A 550 16.15 -10.42 5.20
CA ALA A 550 16.59 -10.03 3.86
C ALA A 550 17.67 -10.97 3.29
N ALA A 551 18.51 -11.56 4.15
CA ALA A 551 19.57 -12.47 3.71
C ALA A 551 19.03 -13.75 3.07
N PHE A 552 17.88 -14.26 3.54
CA PHE A 552 17.21 -15.40 2.91
C PHE A 552 16.64 -15.04 1.54
N LEU A 553 16.02 -13.85 1.43
CA LEU A 553 15.55 -13.32 0.15
C LEU A 553 16.70 -13.23 -0.86
N ASP A 554 17.81 -12.59 -0.48
CA ASP A 554 18.96 -12.40 -1.37
C ASP A 554 19.59 -13.74 -1.78
N SER A 555 19.75 -14.68 -0.83
CA SER A 555 20.30 -16.00 -1.10
C SER A 555 19.43 -16.82 -2.07
N PHE A 556 18.10 -16.74 -1.95
CA PHE A 556 17.18 -17.48 -2.83
C PHE A 556 17.13 -16.85 -4.23
N PHE A 557 16.95 -15.53 -4.31
CA PHE A 557 16.81 -14.83 -5.58
C PHE A 557 18.11 -14.81 -6.39
N ALA A 558 19.28 -14.88 -5.75
CA ALA A 558 20.55 -15.07 -6.46
C ALA A 558 20.61 -16.37 -7.28
N LYS A 559 19.83 -17.40 -6.92
CA LYS A 559 19.82 -18.71 -7.59
C LYS A 559 18.57 -18.95 -8.44
N HIS A 560 17.43 -18.42 -8.01
CA HIS A 560 16.11 -18.76 -8.57
C HIS A 560 15.29 -17.55 -9.03
N GLY A 561 15.79 -16.33 -8.82
CA GLY A 561 15.06 -15.08 -9.03
C GLY A 561 15.19 -14.49 -10.43
N ASP A 562 15.47 -15.30 -11.46
CA ASP A 562 15.51 -14.83 -12.85
C ASP A 562 14.12 -14.30 -13.26
N GLN A 563 13.97 -12.98 -13.35
CA GLN A 563 12.71 -12.31 -13.63
C GLN A 563 12.29 -12.44 -15.10
N GLU A 564 13.19 -12.77 -16.02
CA GLU A 564 12.82 -13.08 -17.41
C GLU A 564 12.13 -14.44 -17.48
N GLN A 565 12.60 -15.42 -16.70
CA GLN A 565 12.01 -16.75 -16.63
C GLN A 565 10.79 -16.81 -15.69
N ARG A 566 10.81 -16.04 -14.60
CA ARG A 566 9.80 -16.07 -13.53
C ARG A 566 9.30 -14.67 -13.17
N PRO A 567 8.62 -13.96 -14.09
CA PRO A 567 8.05 -12.64 -13.81
C PRO A 567 6.95 -12.66 -12.74
N TRP A 568 6.38 -13.84 -12.47
CA TRP A 568 5.36 -14.08 -11.44
C TRP A 568 5.94 -14.19 -10.02
N LEU A 569 7.26 -14.26 -9.85
CA LEU A 569 7.92 -14.49 -8.56
C LEU A 569 8.43 -13.17 -7.97
N HIS A 570 7.82 -12.75 -6.86
CA HIS A 570 8.12 -11.51 -6.16
C HIS A 570 8.73 -11.77 -4.78
N ARG A 571 9.57 -10.84 -4.30
CA ARG A 571 10.16 -10.90 -2.95
C ARG A 571 9.62 -9.81 -2.04
N GLY A 572 9.51 -10.09 -0.75
CA GLY A 572 9.09 -9.10 0.24
C GLY A 572 9.51 -9.48 1.65
N LEU A 573 9.59 -8.51 2.55
CA LEU A 573 9.78 -8.77 3.97
C LEU A 573 8.41 -8.96 4.63
N PHE A 574 8.30 -9.96 5.50
CA PHE A 574 7.08 -10.17 6.29
C PHE A 574 7.41 -10.81 7.64
N ASP A 575 6.94 -10.16 8.70
CA ASP A 575 7.01 -10.63 10.07
C ASP A 575 5.60 -11.05 10.53
N ILE A 576 5.45 -12.36 10.80
CA ILE A 576 4.17 -12.97 11.21
C ILE A 576 3.71 -12.47 12.59
N ASP A 577 4.61 -11.99 13.43
CA ASP A 577 4.31 -11.50 14.77
C ASP A 577 3.82 -10.02 14.77
N ARG A 578 3.79 -9.37 13.60
CA ARG A 578 3.38 -7.96 13.42
C ARG A 578 2.14 -7.81 12.57
N SER A 579 1.42 -6.69 12.73
CA SER A 579 0.22 -6.38 11.94
C SER A 579 0.52 -6.39 10.44
N PRO A 580 -0.23 -7.14 9.60
CA PRO A 580 -0.01 -7.17 8.16
C PRO A 580 -0.16 -5.80 7.49
N ARG A 581 -1.18 -5.03 7.91
CA ARG A 581 -1.42 -3.65 7.42
C ARG A 581 -0.22 -2.74 7.63
N SER A 582 0.45 -2.83 8.78
CA SER A 582 1.65 -2.02 9.07
C SER A 582 2.86 -2.37 8.20
N GLN A 583 2.79 -3.47 7.47
CA GLN A 583 3.82 -4.00 6.59
C GLN A 583 3.43 -3.87 5.10
N GLY A 584 2.32 -3.20 4.79
CA GLY A 584 1.85 -2.98 3.42
C GLY A 584 0.98 -4.11 2.84
N PHE A 585 0.57 -5.08 3.67
CA PHE A 585 -0.30 -6.17 3.23
C PHE A 585 -1.75 -5.87 3.59
N SER A 586 -2.61 -5.75 2.57
CA SER A 586 -4.05 -5.55 2.75
C SER A 586 -4.76 -6.85 3.16
N PRO A 587 -5.79 -6.79 4.00
CA PRO A 587 -6.64 -7.94 4.32
C PRO A 587 -7.33 -8.50 3.07
N ASN A 588 -7.71 -9.78 3.10
CA ASN A 588 -8.39 -10.48 2.00
C ASN A 588 -7.71 -10.29 0.62
N SER A 589 -6.38 -10.32 0.58
CA SER A 589 -5.60 -10.04 -0.63
C SER A 589 -5.05 -11.29 -1.31
N PHE A 590 -4.93 -12.42 -0.60
CA PHE A 590 -4.36 -13.67 -1.12
C PHE A 590 -5.39 -14.80 -1.23
N ASP A 591 -5.26 -15.63 -2.26
CA ASP A 591 -6.07 -16.82 -2.46
C ASP A 591 -5.42 -18.06 -1.80
N VAL A 592 -4.08 -18.07 -1.70
CA VAL A 592 -3.32 -19.14 -1.06
C VAL A 592 -2.23 -18.53 -0.18
N ILE A 593 -2.13 -19.00 1.06
CA ILE A 593 -0.97 -18.77 1.93
C ILE A 593 -0.28 -20.11 2.19
N ILE A 594 1.03 -20.16 2.00
CA ILE A 594 1.90 -21.31 2.24
C ILE A 594 2.87 -21.00 3.37
N ALA A 595 3.06 -21.93 4.30
CA ALA A 595 3.91 -21.75 5.47
C ALA A 595 4.65 -23.04 5.83
N GLY A 596 5.97 -23.08 5.58
CA GLY A 596 6.78 -24.28 5.81
C GLY A 596 7.61 -24.20 7.09
N GLY A 597 7.10 -24.69 8.22
CA GLY A 597 7.84 -24.78 9.48
C GLY A 597 8.22 -23.42 10.06
N VAL A 598 7.27 -22.48 10.06
CA VAL A 598 7.49 -21.09 10.48
C VAL A 598 6.65 -20.73 11.70
N PHE A 599 5.43 -21.26 11.83
CA PHE A 599 4.54 -20.88 12.93
C PHE A 599 4.97 -21.49 14.25
N ASN A 600 5.75 -22.57 14.24
CA ASN A 600 6.45 -23.05 15.43
C ASN A 600 7.52 -22.08 15.96
N ALA A 601 7.98 -21.11 15.16
CA ALA A 601 8.94 -20.09 15.58
C ALA A 601 8.25 -18.76 15.97
N ALA A 602 6.92 -18.66 15.79
CA ALA A 602 6.15 -17.49 16.20
C ALA A 602 6.28 -17.26 17.71
N ARG A 603 6.28 -15.99 18.12
CA ARG A 603 6.22 -15.64 19.56
C ARG A 603 4.88 -16.03 20.17
N ASP A 604 3.78 -15.74 19.47
CA ASP A 604 2.40 -16.08 19.83
C ASP A 604 1.75 -16.74 18.61
N THR A 605 1.68 -18.08 18.62
CA THR A 605 1.18 -18.84 17.47
C THR A 605 -0.27 -18.49 17.15
N ASP A 606 -1.13 -18.32 18.16
CA ASP A 606 -2.54 -18.00 17.98
C ASP A 606 -2.73 -16.62 17.31
N ALA A 607 -1.99 -15.61 17.76
CA ALA A 607 -2.04 -14.29 17.17
C ALA A 607 -1.52 -14.28 15.73
N SER A 608 -0.45 -15.01 15.46
CA SER A 608 0.16 -15.09 14.13
C SER A 608 -0.74 -15.84 13.13
N LEU A 609 -1.42 -16.91 13.54
CA LEU A 609 -2.42 -17.60 12.71
C LEU A 609 -3.61 -16.70 12.39
N ARG A 610 -4.13 -15.91 13.36
CA ARG A 610 -5.20 -14.94 13.11
C ARG A 610 -4.81 -13.88 12.07
N ARG A 611 -3.57 -13.41 12.10
CA ARG A 611 -3.05 -12.45 11.10
C ARG A 611 -2.92 -13.07 9.71
N ALA A 612 -2.50 -14.32 9.62
CA ALA A 612 -2.49 -15.04 8.34
C ALA A 612 -3.92 -15.24 7.80
N ALA A 613 -4.87 -15.58 8.66
CA ALA A 613 -6.28 -15.70 8.29
C ALA A 613 -6.89 -14.37 7.81
N GLU A 614 -6.49 -13.23 8.38
CA GLU A 614 -6.90 -11.88 7.93
C GLU A 614 -6.53 -11.63 6.45
N LEU A 615 -5.36 -12.10 6.01
CA LEU A 615 -4.85 -11.93 4.65
C LEU A 615 -5.55 -12.79 3.60
N LEU A 616 -6.12 -13.94 4.01
CA LEU A 616 -6.80 -14.85 3.10
C LEU A 616 -8.15 -14.32 2.66
N ARG A 617 -8.43 -14.39 1.36
CA ARG A 617 -9.75 -14.12 0.77
C ARG A 617 -10.79 -15.13 1.28
N PRO A 618 -12.10 -14.80 1.19
CA PRO A 618 -13.15 -15.79 1.42
C PRO A 618 -13.01 -16.99 0.49
N GLY A 619 -12.91 -18.18 1.09
CA GLY A 619 -12.62 -19.42 0.37
C GLY A 619 -11.16 -19.53 -0.08
N GLY A 620 -10.22 -18.85 0.57
CA GLY A 620 -8.78 -19.04 0.37
C GLY A 620 -8.25 -20.32 1.03
N TRP A 621 -7.06 -20.74 0.62
CA TRP A 621 -6.33 -21.89 1.20
C TRP A 621 -5.20 -21.42 2.11
N PHE A 622 -5.18 -21.94 3.32
CA PHE A 622 -4.01 -21.89 4.20
C PHE A 622 -3.34 -23.25 4.19
N ILE A 623 -2.08 -23.33 3.77
CA ILE A 623 -1.32 -24.57 3.63
C ILE A 623 -0.10 -24.45 4.52
N MET A 624 0.05 -25.35 5.48
CA MET A 624 1.20 -25.33 6.38
C MET A 624 1.78 -26.70 6.66
N THR A 625 3.06 -26.74 6.98
CA THR A 625 3.76 -27.95 7.43
C THR A 625 4.46 -27.64 8.73
N GLU A 626 4.20 -28.41 9.78
CA GLU A 626 4.72 -28.13 11.12
C GLU A 626 5.08 -29.42 11.86
N PRO A 627 6.10 -29.40 12.74
CA PRO A 627 6.30 -30.44 13.73
C PRO A 627 5.17 -30.41 14.77
N THR A 628 4.83 -31.60 15.26
CA THR A 628 3.71 -31.86 16.18
C THR A 628 4.13 -32.69 17.39
N SER A 629 5.42 -32.97 17.53
CA SER A 629 6.02 -33.66 18.67
C SER A 629 7.46 -33.20 18.85
N GLU A 630 8.02 -33.47 20.03
CA GLU A 630 9.43 -33.19 20.29
C GLU A 630 10.34 -33.99 19.36
N GLU A 631 11.37 -33.32 18.84
CA GLU A 631 12.46 -33.94 18.10
C GLU A 631 13.74 -33.75 18.90
N PHE A 632 14.22 -34.82 19.53
CA PHE A 632 15.33 -34.73 20.47
C PHE A 632 16.65 -34.35 19.79
N TRP A 633 16.83 -34.69 18.50
CA TRP A 633 17.98 -34.22 17.72
C TRP A 633 17.92 -32.70 17.47
N VAL A 634 16.71 -32.11 17.31
CA VAL A 634 16.50 -30.66 17.22
C VAL A 634 16.74 -30.01 18.58
N MET A 635 16.27 -30.65 19.65
CA MET A 635 16.53 -30.23 21.04
C MET A 635 18.01 -30.24 21.40
N ALA A 636 18.79 -31.16 20.82
CA ALA A 636 20.25 -31.24 20.93
C ALA A 636 21.00 -30.30 19.98
N SER A 637 20.31 -29.50 19.16
CA SER A 637 20.95 -28.64 18.15
C SER A 637 20.29 -27.27 18.05
N GLN A 638 19.18 -27.15 17.33
CA GLN A 638 18.54 -25.88 17.01
C GLN A 638 17.88 -25.21 18.23
N ALA A 639 17.47 -25.98 19.23
CA ALA A 639 16.83 -25.43 20.44
C ALA A 639 17.72 -24.46 21.23
N PHE A 640 19.04 -24.47 21.02
CA PHE A 640 19.96 -23.47 21.57
C PHE A 640 19.77 -22.05 20.97
N MET A 641 18.99 -21.92 19.89
CA MET A 641 18.75 -20.66 19.17
C MET A 641 17.28 -20.21 19.19
N LEU A 642 16.36 -21.01 19.74
CA LEU A 642 14.94 -20.71 19.69
C LEU A 642 14.58 -19.53 20.62
N VAL A 643 13.60 -18.75 20.18
CA VAL A 643 13.05 -17.61 20.94
C VAL A 643 12.02 -18.11 21.94
N ASP A 644 11.92 -17.44 23.08
CA ASP A 644 10.90 -17.75 24.09
C ASP A 644 9.48 -17.51 23.54
N ALA A 645 8.67 -18.56 23.52
CA ALA A 645 7.24 -18.48 23.25
C ALA A 645 6.49 -17.79 24.39
N VAL A 646 5.35 -17.17 24.08
CA VAL A 646 4.42 -16.57 25.07
C VAL A 646 3.02 -17.19 25.02
N ASP A 647 2.89 -18.37 24.44
CA ASP A 647 1.67 -19.14 24.32
C ASP A 647 1.71 -20.41 25.19
N GLU A 648 0.82 -21.37 24.92
CA GLU A 648 0.69 -22.62 25.70
C GLU A 648 1.96 -23.50 25.74
N ARG A 649 2.97 -23.23 24.90
CA ARG A 649 4.30 -23.86 25.02
C ARG A 649 5.00 -23.44 26.30
N THR A 650 4.79 -22.22 26.78
CA THR A 650 5.37 -21.72 28.04
C THR A 650 4.92 -22.56 29.23
N ASP A 651 3.65 -23.00 29.24
CA ASP A 651 3.07 -23.79 30.34
C ASP A 651 3.62 -25.22 30.39
N SER A 652 3.78 -25.84 29.22
CA SER A 652 4.28 -27.22 29.10
C SER A 652 5.81 -27.32 29.13
N GLY A 653 6.50 -26.24 28.75
CA GLY A 653 7.93 -26.20 28.45
C GLY A 653 8.29 -26.94 27.14
N ALA A 654 7.30 -27.22 26.29
CA ALA A 654 7.49 -27.93 25.03
C ALA A 654 8.13 -27.02 23.96
N THR A 655 8.91 -27.62 23.07
CA THR A 655 9.49 -26.91 21.91
C THR A 655 8.43 -26.62 20.85
N PHE A 656 7.53 -27.58 20.64
CA PHE A 656 6.53 -27.58 19.57
C PHE A 656 5.14 -27.82 20.14
N LEU A 657 4.11 -27.31 19.45
CA LEU A 657 2.73 -27.65 19.74
C LEU A 657 2.46 -29.11 19.37
N SER A 658 1.62 -29.78 20.16
CA SER A 658 1.08 -31.10 19.82
C SER A 658 0.10 -31.03 18.65
N LEU A 659 -0.23 -32.19 18.06
CA LEU A 659 -1.25 -32.27 17.00
C LEU A 659 -2.59 -31.63 17.42
N SER A 660 -3.08 -31.96 18.61
CA SER A 660 -4.35 -31.41 19.12
C SER A 660 -4.28 -29.90 19.36
N GLN A 661 -3.11 -29.40 19.78
CA GLN A 661 -2.88 -27.97 19.97
C GLN A 661 -2.91 -27.21 18.64
N TRP A 662 -2.28 -27.76 17.60
CA TRP A 662 -2.39 -27.22 16.25
C TRP A 662 -3.83 -27.20 15.72
N HIS A 663 -4.60 -28.28 15.90
CA HIS A 663 -6.01 -28.31 15.51
C HIS A 663 -6.81 -27.20 16.21
N ASN A 664 -6.62 -27.04 17.51
CA ASN A 664 -7.31 -26.00 18.29
C ASN A 664 -6.90 -24.58 17.84
N ALA A 665 -5.61 -24.33 17.62
CA ALA A 665 -5.10 -23.03 17.20
C ALA A 665 -5.60 -22.63 15.80
N LEU A 666 -5.66 -23.59 14.87
CA LEU A 666 -6.24 -23.39 13.52
C LEU A 666 -7.74 -23.07 13.60
N GLU A 667 -8.50 -23.84 14.37
CA GLU A 667 -9.94 -23.59 14.57
C GLU A 667 -10.19 -22.22 15.20
N ALA A 668 -9.43 -21.86 16.25
CA ALA A 668 -9.53 -20.57 16.92
C ALA A 668 -9.17 -19.37 16.01
N ALA A 669 -8.33 -19.60 15.00
CA ALA A 669 -8.01 -18.61 13.97
C ALA A 669 -9.08 -18.51 12.85
N GLY A 670 -10.13 -19.35 12.89
CA GLY A 670 -11.16 -19.40 11.85
C GLY A 670 -10.69 -20.11 10.57
N LEU A 671 -9.68 -20.98 10.68
CA LEU A 671 -9.15 -21.80 9.61
C LEU A 671 -9.76 -23.20 9.70
N GLU A 672 -10.70 -23.50 8.81
CA GLU A 672 -11.42 -24.77 8.82
C GLU A 672 -10.53 -25.88 8.24
N LEU A 673 -10.15 -26.85 9.05
CA LEU A 673 -9.29 -27.96 8.65
C LEU A 673 -9.93 -28.79 7.53
N ALA A 674 -9.25 -28.85 6.39
CA ALA A 674 -9.72 -29.55 5.20
C ALA A 674 -8.88 -30.81 4.90
N MET A 675 -7.59 -30.79 5.24
CA MET A 675 -6.70 -31.95 5.17
C MET A 675 -5.71 -31.94 6.31
N ASP A 676 -5.44 -33.13 6.85
CA ASP A 676 -4.37 -33.43 7.80
C ASP A 676 -3.66 -34.68 7.30
N LEU A 677 -2.41 -34.52 6.87
CA LEU A 677 -1.58 -35.58 6.34
C LEU A 677 -0.27 -35.68 7.13
N PRO A 678 0.31 -36.89 7.23
CA PRO A 678 -0.23 -38.16 6.73
C PRO A 678 -1.42 -38.67 7.57
N VAL A 679 -2.31 -39.48 6.98
CA VAL A 679 -3.41 -40.11 7.73
C VAL A 679 -2.90 -41.00 8.86
N SER A 680 -3.69 -41.20 9.91
CA SER A 680 -3.27 -41.91 11.13
C SER A 680 -2.63 -43.29 10.89
N GLU A 681 -3.13 -44.05 9.91
CA GLU A 681 -2.63 -45.40 9.55
C GLU A 681 -1.34 -45.37 8.70
N HIS A 682 -0.96 -44.23 8.15
CA HIS A 682 0.21 -44.12 7.29
C HIS A 682 1.49 -44.13 8.15
N PRO A 683 2.54 -44.90 7.80
CA PRO A 683 3.72 -45.11 8.67
C PRO A 683 4.36 -43.83 9.21
N LEU A 684 4.46 -42.79 8.37
CA LEU A 684 5.06 -41.50 8.74
C LEU A 684 4.25 -40.69 9.78
N SER A 685 3.01 -41.07 10.10
CA SER A 685 2.21 -40.41 11.14
C SER A 685 2.88 -40.44 12.52
N ARG A 686 3.75 -41.45 12.75
CA ARG A 686 4.56 -41.60 13.97
C ARG A 686 5.76 -40.66 14.06
N GLN A 687 6.18 -40.02 12.96
CA GLN A 687 7.34 -39.13 12.97
C GLN A 687 7.02 -37.72 13.49
N GLY A 688 5.74 -37.41 13.74
CA GLY A 688 5.35 -36.14 14.36
C GLY A 688 5.47 -34.94 13.42
N HIS A 689 5.50 -35.14 12.10
CA HIS A 689 5.53 -34.07 11.10
C HIS A 689 4.21 -34.07 10.34
N ARG A 690 3.57 -32.90 10.26
CA ARG A 690 2.25 -32.78 9.64
C ARG A 690 2.24 -31.81 8.47
N PHE A 691 1.32 -32.06 7.56
CA PHE A 691 0.82 -31.14 6.57
C PHE A 691 -0.64 -30.84 6.90
N PHE A 692 -0.99 -29.57 7.01
CA PHE A 692 -2.35 -29.10 7.19
C PHE A 692 -2.76 -28.24 5.99
N ALA A 693 -3.95 -28.49 5.48
CA ALA A 693 -4.61 -27.58 4.55
C ALA A 693 -5.93 -27.15 5.15
N CYS A 694 -6.15 -25.85 5.25
CA CYS A 694 -7.34 -25.25 5.82
C CYS A 694 -8.01 -24.31 4.81
N ARG A 695 -9.32 -24.13 4.98
CA ARG A 695 -10.12 -23.20 4.20
C ARG A 695 -10.50 -22.03 5.09
N ALA A 696 -10.30 -20.81 4.59
CA ALA A 696 -10.65 -19.60 5.33
C ALA A 696 -12.05 -19.11 4.94
N LYS A 697 -12.83 -18.65 5.94
CA LYS A 697 -14.03 -17.83 5.75
C LYS A 697 -15.05 -18.47 4.78
N GLN A 698 -15.31 -19.77 4.89
CA GLN A 698 -16.17 -20.51 3.95
C GLN A 698 -17.63 -20.03 3.94
N HIS A 699 -18.07 -19.40 5.02
CA HIS A 699 -19.40 -18.84 5.18
C HIS A 699 -19.53 -17.39 4.66
N GLN A 700 -18.50 -16.84 4.03
CA GLN A 700 -18.54 -15.54 3.36
C GLN A 700 -18.55 -15.73 1.84
N MET A 701 -19.33 -14.90 1.14
CA MET A 701 -19.29 -14.87 -0.32
C MET A 701 -17.92 -14.38 -0.78
N ARG A 702 -17.46 -14.96 -1.90
CA ARG A 702 -16.18 -14.57 -2.49
C ARG A 702 -16.21 -13.12 -2.95
N LEU A 703 -15.34 -12.30 -2.38
CA LEU A 703 -15.15 -10.89 -2.73
C LEU A 703 -13.67 -10.56 -2.62
N SER A 704 -13.11 -9.94 -3.65
CA SER A 704 -11.74 -9.42 -3.67
C SER A 704 -11.74 -7.97 -4.12
N ALA A 705 -10.67 -7.25 -3.78
CA ALA A 705 -10.47 -5.87 -4.25
C ALA A 705 -10.44 -5.81 -5.79
N ASP A 706 -9.76 -6.76 -6.44
CA ASP A 706 -9.64 -6.83 -7.90
C ASP A 706 -11.02 -7.01 -8.57
N CYS A 707 -11.84 -7.96 -8.08
CA CYS A 707 -13.18 -8.20 -8.62
C CYS A 707 -14.11 -7.00 -8.40
N LEU A 708 -14.01 -6.33 -7.24
CA LEU A 708 -14.83 -5.15 -6.98
C LEU A 708 -14.36 -3.96 -7.84
N ALA A 709 -13.07 -3.82 -8.10
CA ALA A 709 -12.51 -2.80 -8.99
C ALA A 709 -12.95 -3.02 -10.44
N GLU A 710 -12.99 -4.27 -10.92
CA GLU A 710 -13.53 -4.64 -12.23
C GLU A 710 -15.03 -4.33 -12.34
N TYR A 711 -15.82 -4.63 -11.30
CA TYR A 711 -17.23 -4.26 -11.25
C TYR A 711 -17.45 -2.74 -11.30
N LEU A 712 -16.52 -1.99 -10.71
CA LEU A 712 -16.52 -0.53 -10.65
C LEU A 712 -15.61 0.10 -11.71
N ASP A 713 -15.48 -0.51 -12.89
CA ASP A 713 -14.50 -0.11 -13.93
C ASP A 713 -14.47 1.40 -14.21
N HIS A 714 -15.64 2.05 -14.26
CA HIS A 714 -15.79 3.50 -14.46
C HIS A 714 -15.13 4.38 -13.38
N PHE A 715 -14.77 3.80 -12.22
CA PHE A 715 -14.13 4.45 -11.09
C PHE A 715 -12.74 3.88 -10.78
N LYS A 716 -12.25 2.91 -11.57
CA LYS A 716 -11.07 2.09 -11.22
C LYS A 716 -9.80 2.89 -10.96
N SER A 717 -9.58 4.00 -11.68
CA SER A 717 -8.44 4.91 -11.50
C SER A 717 -8.59 5.87 -10.31
N GLU A 718 -9.75 5.89 -9.67
CA GLU A 718 -10.15 6.85 -8.64
C GLU A 718 -10.48 6.17 -7.30
N ILE A 719 -10.35 4.85 -7.21
CA ILE A 719 -10.71 4.11 -6.00
C ILE A 719 -9.57 3.22 -5.51
N TYR A 720 -9.42 3.18 -4.20
CA TYR A 720 -8.65 2.18 -3.47
C TYR A 720 -9.62 1.28 -2.75
N ILE A 721 -9.46 -0.04 -2.90
CA ILE A 721 -10.40 -1.00 -2.33
C ILE A 721 -9.68 -1.86 -1.31
N GLU A 722 -10.27 -1.96 -0.12
CA GLU A 722 -9.97 -3.02 0.82
C GLU A 722 -11.21 -3.81 1.17
N VAL A 723 -11.05 -5.13 1.16
CA VAL A 723 -12.07 -6.05 1.61
C VAL A 723 -11.74 -6.47 3.04
N LEU A 724 -12.64 -6.19 3.97
CA LEU A 724 -12.48 -6.45 5.40
C LEU A 724 -13.39 -7.60 5.82
N ASP A 725 -12.96 -8.39 6.79
CA ASP A 725 -13.81 -9.44 7.38
C ASP A 725 -15.02 -8.83 8.07
N LYS A 726 -14.77 -7.72 8.77
CA LYS A 726 -15.77 -6.89 9.44
C LYS A 726 -15.33 -5.42 9.36
N LEU A 727 -16.29 -4.53 9.16
CA LEU A 727 -16.06 -3.10 9.37
C LEU A 727 -15.76 -2.85 10.87
N PRO A 728 -14.78 -1.98 11.19
CA PRO A 728 -14.46 -1.68 12.58
C PRO A 728 -15.63 -0.97 13.27
N LEU A 729 -15.82 -1.26 14.55
CA LEU A 729 -16.88 -0.69 15.37
C LEU A 729 -16.29 0.04 16.58
N THR A 730 -16.89 1.17 16.93
CA THR A 730 -16.71 1.89 18.19
C THR A 730 -17.20 1.05 19.38
N LEU A 731 -16.88 1.49 20.60
CA LEU A 731 -17.36 0.83 21.83
C LEU A 731 -18.90 0.82 21.92
N GLU A 732 -19.56 1.79 21.30
CA GLU A 732 -21.01 1.93 21.20
C GLU A 732 -21.62 1.07 20.08
N GLY A 733 -20.81 0.32 19.33
CA GLY A 733 -21.26 -0.58 18.26
C GLY A 733 -21.57 0.11 16.93
N GLN A 734 -21.22 1.38 16.76
CA GLN A 734 -21.32 2.10 15.48
C GLN A 734 -20.05 1.93 14.65
N ILE A 735 -20.14 2.02 13.33
CA ILE A 735 -18.96 1.98 12.45
C ILE A 735 -17.94 3.05 12.86
N ASP A 736 -16.70 2.64 13.13
CA ASP A 736 -15.59 3.51 13.48
C ASP A 736 -15.00 4.17 12.23
N LYS A 737 -15.60 5.31 11.85
CA LYS A 737 -15.15 6.10 10.69
C LYS A 737 -13.77 6.72 10.92
N ASP A 738 -13.43 7.10 12.15
CA ASP A 738 -12.14 7.70 12.47
C ASP A 738 -11.00 6.70 12.23
N GLN A 739 -11.23 5.42 12.55
CA GLN A 739 -10.28 4.35 12.23
C GLN A 739 -10.16 4.13 10.72
N LEU A 740 -11.27 4.10 9.99
CA LEU A 740 -11.27 3.95 8.54
C LEU A 740 -10.57 5.12 7.83
N GLU A 741 -10.73 6.35 8.33
CA GLU A 741 -10.02 7.53 7.82
C GLU A 741 -8.51 7.41 8.02
N LYS A 742 -8.06 6.94 9.20
CA LYS A 742 -6.63 6.66 9.44
C LYS A 742 -6.08 5.61 8.47
N TRP A 743 -6.84 4.55 8.21
CA TRP A 743 -6.43 3.53 7.24
C TRP A 743 -6.40 4.07 5.81
N ALA A 744 -7.37 4.90 5.43
CA ALA A 744 -7.44 5.54 4.11
C ALA A 744 -6.22 6.46 3.85
N VAL A 745 -5.78 7.22 4.86
CA VAL A 745 -4.56 8.03 4.76
C VAL A 745 -3.33 7.14 4.55
N SER A 746 -3.17 6.09 5.36
CA SER A 746 -2.03 5.17 5.23
C SER A 746 -1.99 4.45 3.87
N MET A 747 -3.13 4.15 3.26
CA MET A 747 -3.20 3.60 1.90
C MET A 747 -2.58 4.53 0.86
N ALA A 748 -2.90 5.83 0.93
CA ALA A 748 -2.37 6.84 0.01
C ALA A 748 -0.86 7.04 0.21
N GLU A 749 -0.39 7.04 1.46
CA GLU A 749 1.03 7.17 1.80
C GLU A 749 1.87 5.99 1.28
N ASN A 750 1.40 4.75 1.49
CA ASN A 750 2.13 3.53 1.10
C ASN A 750 2.31 3.35 -0.42
N ARG A 751 1.54 4.07 -1.24
CA ARG A 751 1.70 4.07 -2.71
C ARG A 751 2.52 5.26 -3.23
N GLY A 752 3.12 6.05 -2.34
CA GLY A 752 4.01 7.16 -2.68
C GLY A 752 3.31 8.45 -3.08
N GLU A 753 2.02 8.60 -2.75
CA GLU A 753 1.19 9.70 -3.26
C GLU A 753 1.04 10.89 -2.29
N SER A 754 1.68 10.82 -1.11
CA SER A 754 1.52 11.83 -0.05
C SER A 754 2.74 12.73 0.18
N ASN A 755 3.46 13.13 -0.88
CA ASN A 755 4.52 14.15 -0.75
C ASN A 755 4.53 15.09 -1.96
N GLY A 756 3.53 15.96 -2.02
CA GLY A 756 3.63 17.28 -2.65
C GLY A 756 3.50 18.34 -1.55
N ASN A 757 4.62 18.62 -0.86
CA ASN A 757 4.73 19.74 0.08
C ASN A 757 5.53 20.87 -0.57
#